data_AF-A0A8C8RP68-F1
#
_entry.id   AF-A0A8C8RP68-F1
#
_cell.length_a   1.000
_cell.length_b   1.000
_cell.length_c   1.000
_cell.angle_alpha   90.00
_cell.angle_beta   90.00
_cell.angle_gamma   90.00
#
_symmetry.space_group_name_H-M   'P 1'
#
loop_
_entity.id
_entity.type
_entity.pdbx_description
1 polymer ?
#
loop_
_entity_poly.entity_id
_entity_poly.type
_entity_poly.pdbx_seq_one_letter_code
_entity_poly.pdbx_strand_id
1 'polypeptide(L)'
;MNIYTKHRNKIKGSVLSLRFVSFSCSCSRLRQIQSILMQSSKSQPDGILCILGIDSRYNEGCRELANYLLFGLYNQSNNDFEKTGFPEEVLDDVIILIKPDSVHVYCNPINYSYLLPYVAYWRNLHFHCLTENEYEDEEAAEEFKIASFVDMVRDCSRIGIPYSSQGHLQIFDMFIVEKWPIVQAFALEGIGGDGFFTMKYELMDVSMDLWKTYSKMDPVALDDLLFEDLMTFEHQWISFFADFDTEIPFILELSESQAGEPFRSYFSHGMISSHITDNSPSRQPFVLFGNHSTKENLNSGNFNFPSEGHLVRNTGFGGSTAKHMVMQCVSPKGPLACSRTYFFGTTHIPYLGNDNEMHEKTKQVRLLSQIYAAVVEAVLAGIACYAKTSSAAKVVILAGYYKLSFKNIEILFCFRIVPLDNEDSLYLVKTAAMTVYDIPDLLGGRGCMGSVVFSESFLESQILIKEKDGSINTETSYIILTAGIPRYVSWLVSIEDESFLGTFLTGGDGAYIYSGNSQAMPEEGKLCFFSGGILFSHPHHGSITISKNHMNSIKFYDGDSTSVVAALFIDFKSSLLAHLPVQFHTSSNFLVIGLFPKSKIYKAFYSQKLFNALSYPPGERWSQLTISASLPELERFLPHFAVSSISREPVMRAHLPIVLQQSELIPVSKAKNDKVAITIITGLPGCRSSDLIWFDFRQQTLLFFHSHKMRLLVVLQGYTDVIDVVQALQTHPDPDVKSSFMIGTISTCVEPLSCYMEHRFLFPKFLDQCSQGLVSNVVFTSHTTEQRHPLLVQLQSLIRAANPAVSFVLAENGLVTRNEDIELILSESSFSNPQMMRARYLMYPGWYDGKFRAGAVFPPMVQICVWFSRPLEKTRFVTKCKAIKSSIKPSPFSGNIYHILGKVKFSDSDKLIEVCQNTSSNSLSLVPVQEGPTPPDSRNDNRDHSGQQEYFLVFIGCSLKEEEIKDWLRQTAKQKPQRKALKTRGMLTLQEIKNIHMKRHLDPLPAGYFYNGTQFVNFFGDKMDYHPLMDQFMNDYVEEANREIEKYNRELEEQEYHDLFEQKT
;
A
#
# COMPACT_ATOMS: atom_id res chain seq x y z
N MET A 1 -12.56 -23.34 -25.07
CA MET A 1 -12.75 -23.09 -23.62
C MET A 1 -11.81 -23.86 -22.70
N ASN A 2 -11.55 -25.17 -22.88
CA ASN A 2 -10.65 -25.94 -21.98
C ASN A 2 -9.18 -25.46 -21.89
N ILE A 3 -8.72 -24.67 -22.86
CA ILE A 3 -7.38 -24.02 -22.85
C ILE A 3 -7.35 -22.78 -21.95
N TYR A 4 -8.47 -22.06 -21.80
CA TYR A 4 -8.61 -20.92 -20.89
C TYR A 4 -8.43 -21.35 -19.43
N THR A 5 -9.04 -22.47 -19.03
CA THR A 5 -8.98 -22.98 -17.65
C THR A 5 -7.61 -23.53 -17.26
N LYS A 6 -6.89 -24.19 -18.18
CA LYS A 6 -5.57 -24.77 -17.90
C LYS A 6 -4.43 -23.75 -17.82
N HIS A 7 -4.47 -22.67 -18.61
CA HIS A 7 -3.42 -21.64 -18.58
C HIS A 7 -3.61 -20.61 -17.45
N ARG A 8 -4.84 -20.33 -17.02
CA ARG A 8 -5.13 -19.38 -15.93
C ARG A 8 -4.67 -19.85 -14.56
N ASN A 9 -4.58 -21.16 -14.33
CA ASN A 9 -3.93 -21.73 -13.12
C ASN A 9 -2.41 -21.47 -13.08
N LYS A 10 -1.76 -21.28 -14.24
CA LYS A 10 -0.35 -20.86 -14.33
C LYS A 10 -0.20 -19.36 -14.03
N ILE A 11 -1.18 -18.56 -14.44
CA ILE A 11 -1.30 -17.12 -14.11
C ILE A 11 -1.62 -16.93 -12.62
N LYS A 12 -2.40 -17.81 -12.00
CA LYS A 12 -2.57 -17.85 -10.53
C LYS A 12 -1.22 -17.87 -9.83
N GLY A 13 -0.21 -18.59 -10.34
CA GLY A 13 1.14 -18.59 -9.77
C GLY A 13 1.93 -17.27 -9.94
N SER A 14 1.75 -16.55 -11.05
CA SER A 14 2.39 -15.24 -11.31
C SER A 14 1.60 -14.05 -10.76
N VAL A 15 0.30 -14.23 -10.46
CA VAL A 15 -0.61 -13.25 -9.84
C VAL A 15 -0.81 -13.52 -8.35
N LEU A 16 -0.48 -14.71 -7.86
CA LEU A 16 -0.16 -14.93 -6.43
C LEU A 16 1.04 -14.06 -6.00
N SER A 17 1.85 -13.57 -6.95
CA SER A 17 2.82 -12.49 -6.69
C SER A 17 2.20 -11.10 -6.52
N LEU A 18 0.93 -10.88 -6.93
CA LEU A 18 0.13 -9.69 -6.57
C LEU A 18 -0.60 -9.86 -5.23
N ARG A 19 -0.86 -11.10 -4.79
CA ARG A 19 -1.28 -11.40 -3.40
C ARG A 19 -0.18 -11.22 -2.36
N PHE A 20 1.07 -10.97 -2.78
CA PHE A 20 1.94 -10.08 -2.01
C PHE A 20 1.46 -8.64 -2.23
N VAL A 21 0.32 -8.36 -1.58
CA VAL A 21 -0.29 -7.06 -1.37
C VAL A 21 0.77 -5.98 -1.44
N SER A 22 0.78 -5.19 -2.51
CA SER A 22 1.85 -4.20 -2.68
C SER A 22 1.79 -3.24 -1.51
N PHE A 23 2.89 -3.09 -0.77
CA PHE A 23 3.00 -2.18 0.37
C PHE A 23 2.49 -0.77 0.04
N SER A 24 2.68 -0.36 -1.21
CA SER A 24 2.18 0.90 -1.74
C SER A 24 0.67 1.02 -1.86
N CYS A 25 -0.07 -0.10 -2.05
CA CYS A 25 -1.54 -0.09 -1.98
C CYS A 25 -2.02 0.21 -0.56
N SER A 26 -1.41 -0.40 0.45
CA SER A 26 -1.76 -0.14 1.86
C SER A 26 -1.56 1.33 2.21
N CYS A 27 -0.40 1.90 1.87
CA CYS A 27 -0.15 3.32 2.06
C CYS A 27 -1.09 4.21 1.22
N SER A 28 -1.47 3.79 0.02
CA SER A 28 -2.43 4.51 -0.82
C SER A 28 -3.81 4.57 -0.16
N ARG A 29 -4.34 3.42 0.29
CA ARG A 29 -5.63 3.35 1.00
C ARG A 29 -5.62 4.24 2.24
N LEU A 30 -4.59 4.14 3.07
CA LEU A 30 -4.43 5.01 4.24
C LEU A 30 -4.46 6.50 3.86
N ARG A 31 -3.67 6.92 2.86
CA ARG A 31 -3.65 8.32 2.40
C ARG A 31 -5.00 8.79 1.87
N GLN A 32 -5.77 7.92 1.23
CA GLN A 32 -7.11 8.26 0.77
C GLN A 32 -8.06 8.51 1.95
N ILE A 33 -7.96 7.73 3.02
CA ILE A 33 -8.70 7.98 4.27
C ILE A 33 -8.22 9.28 4.94
N GLN A 34 -6.91 9.49 5.07
CA GLN A 34 -6.34 10.73 5.60
C GLN A 34 -6.75 11.97 4.79
N SER A 35 -7.01 11.83 3.48
CA SER A 35 -7.48 12.94 2.65
C SER A 35 -8.85 13.47 3.06
N ILE A 36 -9.69 12.64 3.70
CA ILE A 36 -10.99 13.06 4.26
C ILE A 36 -10.77 14.09 5.39
N LEU A 37 -9.69 13.93 6.16
CA LEU A 37 -9.30 14.80 7.28
C LEU A 37 -8.65 16.13 6.85
N MET A 38 -8.27 16.25 5.57
CA MET A 38 -7.52 17.40 5.03
C MET A 38 -8.35 18.28 4.09
N GLN A 39 -9.64 17.99 3.90
CA GLN A 39 -10.48 18.78 3.01
C GLN A 39 -10.71 20.19 3.61
N SER A 40 -11.11 21.19 2.82
CA SER A 40 -11.23 22.57 3.29
C SER A 40 -12.63 22.91 3.82
N SER A 41 -13.21 22.11 4.72
CA SER A 41 -14.50 22.40 5.38
C SER A 41 -14.33 22.71 6.88
N LYS A 42 -15.19 23.57 7.43
CA LYS A 42 -15.08 24.07 8.82
C LYS A 42 -15.36 23.00 9.90
N SER A 43 -15.91 21.85 9.53
CA SER A 43 -16.44 20.82 10.42
C SER A 43 -15.80 19.45 10.14
N GLN A 44 -14.47 19.36 10.17
CA GLN A 44 -13.77 18.10 9.92
C GLN A 44 -13.31 17.45 11.21
N PRO A 45 -13.33 16.12 11.28
CA PRO A 45 -12.73 15.42 12.40
C PRO A 45 -11.20 15.58 12.38
N ASP A 46 -10.60 15.61 13.56
CA ASP A 46 -9.14 15.65 13.73
C ASP A 46 -8.55 14.23 13.61
N GLY A 47 -9.38 13.20 13.75
CA GLY A 47 -9.04 11.81 13.45
C GLY A 47 -10.28 10.93 13.26
N ILE A 48 -10.11 9.79 12.56
CA ILE A 48 -11.15 8.76 12.38
C ILE A 48 -10.83 7.60 13.32
N LEU A 49 -11.77 7.27 14.20
CA LEU A 49 -11.65 6.23 15.21
C LEU A 49 -12.38 4.96 14.75
N CYS A 50 -11.64 3.87 14.65
CA CYS A 50 -12.12 2.55 14.26
C CYS A 50 -11.86 1.57 15.41
N ILE A 51 -12.93 1.05 16.02
CA ILE A 51 -12.87 0.11 17.14
C ILE A 51 -13.53 -1.20 16.68
N LEU A 52 -12.80 -2.31 16.75
CA LEU A 52 -13.30 -3.63 16.35
C LEU A 52 -13.91 -4.40 17.53
N GLY A 53 -14.62 -5.48 17.20
CA GLY A 53 -15.11 -6.45 18.16
C GLY A 53 -16.10 -5.92 19.19
N ILE A 54 -16.07 -6.56 20.37
CA ILE A 54 -16.99 -6.26 21.47
C ILE A 54 -16.89 -4.82 21.98
N ASP A 55 -15.70 -4.19 21.86
CA ASP A 55 -15.45 -2.85 22.36
C ASP A 55 -16.22 -1.76 21.62
N SER A 56 -16.69 -2.02 20.38
CA SER A 56 -17.65 -1.18 19.65
C SER A 56 -19.05 -1.79 19.53
N ARG A 57 -19.32 -2.87 20.27
CA ARG A 57 -20.51 -3.73 20.12
C ARG A 57 -20.65 -4.27 18.69
N TYR A 58 -19.53 -4.71 18.11
CA TYR A 58 -19.44 -5.26 16.75
C TYR A 58 -19.94 -4.28 15.68
N ASN A 59 -19.46 -3.03 15.73
CA ASN A 59 -19.88 -2.02 14.77
C ASN A 59 -19.39 -2.37 13.35
N GLU A 60 -20.35 -2.56 12.44
CA GLU A 60 -20.09 -2.96 11.05
C GLU A 60 -19.29 -1.92 10.25
N GLY A 61 -19.51 -0.62 10.48
CA GLY A 61 -18.77 0.42 9.77
C GLY A 61 -17.29 0.46 10.15
N CYS A 62 -16.96 0.23 11.43
CA CYS A 62 -15.57 0.04 11.88
C CYS A 62 -14.93 -1.17 11.20
N ARG A 63 -15.64 -2.30 11.18
CA ARG A 63 -15.16 -3.52 10.52
C ARG A 63 -14.91 -3.31 9.03
N GLU A 64 -15.80 -2.61 8.33
CA GLU A 64 -15.65 -2.28 6.92
C GLU A 64 -14.40 -1.41 6.67
N LEU A 65 -14.14 -0.41 7.52
CA LEU A 65 -12.92 0.41 7.45
C LEU A 65 -11.65 -0.42 7.67
N ALA A 66 -11.64 -1.29 8.69
CA ALA A 66 -10.50 -2.16 8.94
C ALA A 66 -10.25 -3.12 7.77
N ASN A 67 -11.31 -3.72 7.21
CA ASN A 67 -11.21 -4.60 6.04
C ASN A 67 -10.74 -3.85 4.79
N TYR A 68 -11.15 -2.60 4.60
CA TYR A 68 -10.60 -1.76 3.54
C TYR A 68 -9.09 -1.54 3.74
N LEU A 69 -8.63 -1.18 4.93
CA LEU A 69 -7.20 -0.91 5.17
C LEU A 69 -6.32 -2.19 5.15
N LEU A 70 -6.88 -3.31 5.59
CA LEU A 70 -6.17 -4.56 5.86
C LEU A 70 -6.57 -5.68 4.89
N PHE A 71 -7.14 -5.33 3.74
CA PHE A 71 -7.44 -6.24 2.63
C PHE A 71 -8.33 -7.44 3.03
N GLY A 72 -9.38 -7.18 3.79
CA GLY A 72 -10.36 -8.19 4.18
C GLY A 72 -9.90 -9.12 5.31
N LEU A 73 -8.87 -8.75 6.08
CA LEU A 73 -8.34 -9.54 7.19
C LEU A 73 -9.42 -9.99 8.20
N TYR A 74 -10.45 -9.16 8.41
CA TYR A 74 -11.56 -9.38 9.33
C TYR A 74 -12.87 -9.70 8.60
N ASN A 75 -12.81 -10.24 7.37
CA ASN A 75 -14.00 -10.74 6.70
C ASN A 75 -14.41 -12.09 7.31
N GLN A 76 -15.70 -12.22 7.63
CA GLN A 76 -16.27 -13.48 8.13
C GLN A 76 -16.41 -14.50 7.00
N SER A 77 -15.34 -15.22 6.68
CA SER A 77 -15.45 -16.49 6.00
C SER A 77 -15.31 -17.61 7.04
N ASN A 78 -16.33 -18.49 7.15
CA ASN A 78 -16.36 -19.60 8.11
C ASN A 78 -15.15 -20.56 8.02
N ASN A 79 -14.28 -20.40 7.01
CA ASN A 79 -13.07 -21.19 6.80
C ASN A 79 -11.80 -20.58 7.43
N ASP A 80 -11.82 -19.34 7.96
CA ASP A 80 -10.61 -18.70 8.47
C ASP A 80 -10.26 -19.10 9.92
N PHE A 81 -11.21 -19.64 10.68
CA PHE A 81 -10.94 -20.21 12.02
C PHE A 81 -9.92 -21.37 11.96
N GLU A 82 -9.89 -22.13 10.86
CA GLU A 82 -8.91 -23.19 10.63
C GLU A 82 -7.50 -22.65 10.30
N LYS A 83 -7.37 -21.38 9.87
CA LYS A 83 -6.08 -20.80 9.47
C LYS A 83 -5.32 -20.13 10.60
N THR A 84 -6.01 -19.43 11.51
CA THR A 84 -5.37 -18.62 12.56
C THR A 84 -5.27 -19.36 13.89
N GLY A 85 -6.21 -20.27 14.19
CA GLY A 85 -6.26 -21.03 15.44
C GLY A 85 -6.69 -20.20 16.67
N PHE A 86 -7.16 -18.96 16.48
CA PHE A 86 -7.61 -18.07 17.56
C PHE A 86 -9.09 -17.66 17.36
N PRO A 87 -9.85 -17.44 18.45
CA PRO A 87 -11.23 -16.97 18.37
C PRO A 87 -11.32 -15.53 17.83
N GLU A 88 -12.47 -15.20 17.22
CA GLU A 88 -12.76 -13.87 16.64
C GLU A 88 -12.58 -12.75 17.68
N GLU A 89 -12.98 -12.97 18.93
CA GLU A 89 -12.82 -12.03 20.05
C GLU A 89 -11.37 -11.61 20.29
N VAL A 90 -10.41 -12.52 20.08
CA VAL A 90 -8.97 -12.23 20.24
C VAL A 90 -8.45 -11.46 19.04
N LEU A 91 -8.93 -11.76 17.84
CA LEU A 91 -8.48 -11.09 16.61
C LEU A 91 -9.07 -9.67 16.48
N ASP A 92 -10.28 -9.48 16.96
CA ASP A 92 -11.00 -8.21 16.91
C ASP A 92 -10.57 -7.23 18.02
N ASP A 93 -9.70 -7.61 18.95
CA ASP A 93 -9.14 -6.72 19.98
C ASP A 93 -8.08 -5.76 19.39
N VAL A 94 -8.56 -4.81 18.59
CA VAL A 94 -7.79 -3.81 17.85
C VAL A 94 -8.53 -2.47 17.81
N ILE A 95 -7.80 -1.39 18.09
CA ILE A 95 -8.28 -0.01 17.94
C ILE A 95 -7.33 0.73 17.00
N ILE A 96 -7.88 1.34 15.96
CA ILE A 96 -7.13 2.13 14.98
C ILE A 96 -7.63 3.57 15.03
N LEU A 97 -6.72 4.52 15.27
CA LEU A 97 -6.99 5.94 15.14
C LEU A 97 -6.13 6.53 14.03
N ILE A 98 -6.79 7.02 12.99
CA ILE A 98 -6.15 7.61 11.80
C ILE A 98 -6.20 9.13 11.94
N LYS A 99 -5.04 9.78 11.95
CA LYS A 99 -4.87 11.24 11.95
C LYS A 99 -4.30 11.70 10.61
N PRO A 100 -4.29 13.02 10.31
CA PRO A 100 -3.80 13.53 9.02
C PRO A 100 -2.39 13.08 8.67
N ASP A 101 -1.49 13.04 9.67
CA ASP A 101 -0.06 12.77 9.49
C ASP A 101 0.44 11.57 10.29
N SER A 102 -0.39 10.86 11.06
CA SER A 102 0.01 9.71 11.89
C SER A 102 -1.10 8.67 12.04
N VAL A 103 -0.73 7.46 12.47
CA VAL A 103 -1.69 6.40 12.78
C VAL A 103 -1.31 5.75 14.10
N HIS A 104 -2.29 5.61 14.98
CA HIS A 104 -2.12 4.87 16.22
C HIS A 104 -2.91 3.57 16.15
N VAL A 105 -2.27 2.47 16.56
CA VAL A 105 -2.86 1.14 16.57
C VAL A 105 -2.63 0.54 17.95
N TYR A 106 -3.71 0.35 18.70
CA TYR A 106 -3.71 -0.56 19.84
C TYR A 106 -4.03 -1.97 19.32
N CYS A 107 -3.28 -2.96 19.81
CA CYS A 107 -3.56 -4.36 19.56
C CYS A 107 -2.92 -5.24 20.64
N ASN A 108 -3.51 -6.40 20.91
CA ASN A 108 -2.87 -7.43 21.72
C ASN A 108 -1.62 -8.04 21.02
N PRO A 109 -0.75 -8.77 21.74
CA PRO A 109 0.48 -9.32 21.18
C PRO A 109 0.27 -10.32 20.03
N ILE A 110 -0.89 -10.99 20.00
CA ILE A 110 -1.25 -11.93 18.93
C ILE A 110 -1.46 -11.16 17.63
N ASN A 111 -2.33 -10.14 17.66
CA ASN A 111 -2.65 -9.28 16.53
C ASN A 111 -1.44 -8.50 16.01
N TYR A 112 -0.49 -8.15 16.88
CA TYR A 112 0.75 -7.48 16.46
C TYR A 112 1.42 -8.19 15.28
N SER A 113 1.54 -9.53 15.35
CA SER A 113 2.18 -10.31 14.29
C SER A 113 1.38 -10.34 12.98
N TYR A 114 0.05 -10.38 13.06
CA TYR A 114 -0.85 -10.42 11.91
C TYR A 114 -1.01 -9.05 11.24
N LEU A 115 -0.93 -7.96 12.00
CA LEU A 115 -1.07 -6.60 11.49
C LEU A 115 0.20 -6.10 10.81
N LEU A 116 1.38 -6.49 11.31
CA LEU A 116 2.68 -6.00 10.80
C LEU A 116 2.82 -6.03 9.26
N PRO A 117 2.49 -7.12 8.55
CA PRO A 117 2.58 -7.17 7.08
C PRO A 117 1.78 -6.08 6.36
N TYR A 118 0.73 -5.56 6.99
CA TYR A 118 -0.17 -4.58 6.40
C TYR A 118 0.19 -3.14 6.78
N VAL A 119 0.62 -2.92 8.03
CA VAL A 119 0.74 -1.58 8.60
C VAL A 119 2.16 -1.09 8.78
N ALA A 120 3.19 -1.95 8.81
CA ALA A 120 4.57 -1.56 9.13
C ALA A 120 5.19 -0.52 8.15
N TYR A 121 4.57 -0.33 6.99
CA TYR A 121 4.95 0.65 5.98
C TYR A 121 4.24 2.00 6.14
N TRP A 122 3.25 2.09 7.03
CA TRP A 122 2.55 3.33 7.33
C TRP A 122 3.52 4.30 8.00
N ARG A 123 3.51 5.53 7.51
CA ARG A 123 4.33 6.60 8.08
C ARG A 123 3.77 7.05 9.41
N ASN A 124 4.66 7.43 10.34
CA ASN A 124 4.25 7.86 11.68
C ASN A 124 3.30 6.86 12.36
N LEU A 125 3.65 5.58 12.27
CA LEU A 125 2.92 4.50 12.93
C LEU A 125 3.31 4.39 14.40
N HIS A 126 2.31 4.34 15.27
CA HIS A 126 2.46 4.19 16.72
C HIS A 126 1.71 2.96 17.19
N PHE A 127 2.45 1.93 17.63
CA PHE A 127 1.87 0.74 18.25
C PHE A 127 1.75 0.90 19.76
N HIS A 128 0.54 0.69 20.26
CA HIS A 128 0.23 0.53 21.67
C HIS A 128 0.00 -0.95 21.93
N CYS A 129 1.08 -1.67 22.25
CA CYS A 129 1.06 -3.12 22.38
C CYS A 129 2.04 -3.56 23.47
N LEU A 130 1.55 -4.36 24.41
CA LEU A 130 2.36 -5.01 25.42
C LEU A 130 3.24 -6.12 24.80
N THR A 131 4.28 -6.54 25.52
CA THR A 131 4.98 -7.79 25.18
C THR A 131 4.15 -9.00 25.58
N GLU A 132 4.48 -10.17 25.03
CA GLU A 132 3.78 -11.42 25.33
C GLU A 132 3.78 -11.71 26.84
N ASN A 133 4.89 -11.43 27.53
CA ASN A 133 5.02 -11.64 28.98
C ASN A 133 4.23 -10.63 29.81
N GLU A 134 4.14 -9.38 29.37
CA GLU A 134 3.40 -8.33 30.08
C GLU A 134 1.88 -8.53 29.95
N TYR A 135 1.44 -9.17 28.87
CA TYR A 135 0.03 -9.44 28.59
C TYR A 135 -0.53 -10.65 29.38
N GLU A 136 0.31 -11.41 30.10
CA GLU A 136 -0.15 -12.51 30.96
C GLU A 136 -0.99 -12.01 32.15
N ASP A 137 -0.81 -10.75 32.55
CA ASP A 137 -1.63 -10.08 33.57
C ASP A 137 -2.85 -9.42 32.90
N GLU A 138 -3.99 -10.09 32.96
CA GLU A 138 -5.23 -9.64 32.34
C GLU A 138 -5.72 -8.28 32.87
N GLU A 139 -5.52 -7.99 34.16
CA GLU A 139 -5.92 -6.72 34.77
C GLU A 139 -5.05 -5.59 34.23
N ALA A 140 -3.73 -5.76 34.27
CA ALA A 140 -2.80 -4.78 33.72
C ALA A 140 -2.97 -4.59 32.20
N ALA A 141 -3.32 -5.64 31.46
CA ALA A 141 -3.58 -5.58 30.02
C ALA A 141 -4.83 -4.73 29.71
N GLU A 142 -5.92 -4.89 30.46
CA GLU A 142 -7.14 -4.10 30.29
C GLU A 142 -6.91 -2.63 30.69
N GLU A 143 -6.20 -2.37 31.79
CA GLU A 143 -5.79 -1.02 32.18
C GLU A 143 -4.93 -0.34 31.10
N PHE A 144 -3.98 -1.09 30.53
CA PHE A 144 -3.13 -0.60 29.45
C PHE A 144 -3.94 -0.28 28.18
N LYS A 145 -4.94 -1.09 27.83
CA LYS A 145 -5.85 -0.82 26.70
C LYS A 145 -6.59 0.51 26.88
N ILE A 146 -7.13 0.73 28.08
CA ILE A 146 -7.85 1.97 28.42
C ILE A 146 -6.89 3.18 28.37
N ALA A 147 -5.72 3.07 29.00
CA ALA A 147 -4.71 4.14 28.98
C ALA A 147 -4.22 4.46 27.56
N SER A 148 -4.03 3.43 26.73
CA SER A 148 -3.69 3.56 25.31
C SER A 148 -4.79 4.30 24.55
N PHE A 149 -6.05 3.93 24.75
CA PHE A 149 -7.19 4.59 24.13
C PHE A 149 -7.25 6.08 24.50
N VAL A 150 -7.07 6.41 25.79
CA VAL A 150 -7.02 7.81 26.27
C VAL A 150 -5.87 8.58 25.62
N ASP A 151 -4.69 7.97 25.50
CA ASP A 151 -3.54 8.61 24.87
C ASP A 151 -3.75 8.87 23.38
N MET A 152 -4.35 7.90 22.66
CA MET A 152 -4.64 8.00 21.23
C MET A 152 -5.48 9.24 20.92
N VAL A 153 -6.54 9.50 21.68
CA VAL A 153 -7.51 10.58 21.42
C VAL A 153 -7.16 11.94 22.04
N ARG A 154 -6.12 12.03 22.87
CA ARG A 154 -5.86 13.19 23.75
C ARG A 154 -5.73 14.53 23.04
N ASP A 155 -5.18 14.53 21.84
CA ASP A 155 -4.91 15.70 20.97
C ASP A 155 -6.02 15.94 19.93
N CYS A 156 -7.12 15.19 19.97
CA CYS A 156 -8.29 15.41 19.13
C CYS A 156 -9.32 16.29 19.86
N SER A 157 -10.08 17.09 19.12
CA SER A 157 -11.29 17.77 19.61
C SER A 157 -12.55 17.22 18.94
N ARG A 158 -12.44 16.84 17.66
CA ARG A 158 -13.51 16.24 16.86
C ARG A 158 -13.07 14.86 16.37
N ILE A 159 -13.93 13.85 16.50
CA ILE A 159 -13.63 12.47 16.14
C ILE A 159 -14.67 11.95 15.16
N GLY A 160 -14.20 11.43 14.02
CA GLY A 160 -15.02 10.78 13.02
C GLY A 160 -15.25 9.32 13.38
N ILE A 161 -16.50 8.88 13.35
CA ILE A 161 -16.91 7.50 13.60
C ILE A 161 -17.46 6.90 12.30
N PRO A 162 -16.93 5.76 11.82
CA PRO A 162 -17.53 5.00 10.73
C PRO A 162 -18.75 4.26 11.27
N TYR A 163 -19.86 4.98 11.45
CA TYR A 163 -21.01 4.51 12.22
C TYR A 163 -21.86 3.46 11.47
N SER A 164 -22.02 3.65 10.16
CA SER A 164 -22.86 2.82 9.28
C SER A 164 -22.03 2.03 8.27
N SER A 165 -22.53 0.86 7.86
CA SER A 165 -21.95 0.07 6.77
C SER A 165 -22.63 0.34 5.43
N GLN A 166 -21.90 0.13 4.33
CA GLN A 166 -22.40 0.41 2.98
C GLN A 166 -23.71 -0.34 2.69
N GLY A 167 -24.74 0.41 2.28
CA GLY A 167 -26.10 -0.12 2.03
C GLY A 167 -27.01 -0.19 3.26
N HIS A 168 -26.49 0.04 4.46
CA HIS A 168 -27.25 0.04 5.72
C HIS A 168 -27.06 1.34 6.50
N LEU A 169 -27.65 2.43 5.98
CA LEU A 169 -27.56 3.75 6.63
C LEU A 169 -28.37 3.76 7.93
N GLN A 170 -27.69 4.03 9.04
CA GLN A 170 -28.30 4.23 10.35
C GLN A 170 -28.35 5.72 10.70
N ILE A 171 -29.33 6.13 11.51
CA ILE A 171 -29.36 7.49 12.05
C ILE A 171 -28.25 7.60 13.08
N PHE A 172 -27.32 8.53 12.87
CA PHE A 172 -26.22 8.76 13.79
C PHE A 172 -26.72 9.23 15.16
N ASP A 173 -26.36 8.49 16.20
CA ASP A 173 -26.67 8.81 17.60
C ASP A 173 -25.41 8.67 18.44
N MET A 174 -24.88 9.81 18.91
CA MET A 174 -23.68 9.83 19.75
C MET A 174 -23.86 9.07 21.07
N PHE A 175 -25.09 8.96 21.59
CA PHE A 175 -25.36 8.24 22.84
C PHE A 175 -25.32 6.73 22.66
N ILE A 176 -25.39 6.22 21.42
CA ILE A 176 -25.11 4.81 21.12
C ILE A 176 -23.60 4.57 21.20
N VAL A 177 -22.79 5.50 20.68
CA VAL A 177 -21.32 5.44 20.77
C VAL A 177 -20.85 5.56 22.22
N GLU A 178 -21.47 6.43 23.03
CA GLU A 178 -21.17 6.55 24.48
C GLU A 178 -21.45 5.24 25.26
N LYS A 179 -22.25 4.32 24.71
CA LYS A 179 -22.55 3.01 25.32
C LYS A 179 -21.57 1.91 24.89
N TRP A 180 -20.60 2.20 24.04
CA TRP A 180 -19.54 1.26 23.65
C TRP A 180 -18.63 0.97 24.84
N PRO A 181 -18.29 -0.31 25.15
CA PRO A 181 -17.53 -0.66 26.34
C PRO A 181 -16.24 0.16 26.54
N ILE A 182 -15.38 0.28 25.53
CA ILE A 182 -14.13 1.05 25.64
C ILE A 182 -14.38 2.56 25.83
N VAL A 183 -15.46 3.08 25.23
CA VAL A 183 -15.87 4.49 25.38
C VAL A 183 -16.40 4.74 26.80
N GLN A 184 -17.12 3.78 27.39
CA GLN A 184 -17.53 3.86 28.80
C GLN A 184 -16.33 3.78 29.75
N ALA A 185 -15.34 2.94 29.43
CA ALA A 185 -14.11 2.82 30.21
C ALA A 185 -13.29 4.12 30.23
N PHE A 186 -13.44 4.99 29.23
CA PHE A 186 -12.85 6.33 29.22
C PHE A 186 -13.23 7.17 30.44
N ALA A 187 -14.41 6.97 31.03
CA ALA A 187 -14.89 7.75 32.16
C ALA A 187 -14.38 7.23 33.53
N LEU A 188 -13.60 6.14 33.56
CA LEU A 188 -13.07 5.57 34.80
C LEU A 188 -12.06 6.52 35.45
N GLU A 189 -12.25 6.82 36.74
CA GLU A 189 -11.34 7.69 37.50
C GLU A 189 -9.95 7.05 37.65
N GLY A 190 -8.90 7.83 37.40
CA GLY A 190 -7.50 7.44 37.61
C GLY A 190 -6.81 6.79 36.40
N ILE A 191 -7.54 6.01 35.59
CA ILE A 191 -7.00 5.32 34.40
C ILE A 191 -7.58 5.91 33.10
N GLY A 192 -8.85 6.35 33.16
CA GLY A 192 -9.55 6.96 32.05
C GLY A 192 -9.16 8.43 31.82
N GLY A 193 -9.88 9.08 30.90
CA GLY A 193 -9.66 10.49 30.54
C GLY A 193 -10.48 11.50 31.34
N ASP A 194 -11.11 11.05 32.43
CA ASP A 194 -12.00 11.75 33.35
C ASP A 194 -13.24 12.41 32.68
N GLY A 195 -14.44 11.88 33.00
CA GLY A 195 -15.72 12.36 32.46
C GLY A 195 -16.22 11.59 31.22
N PHE A 196 -17.43 11.90 30.77
CA PHE A 196 -18.04 11.26 29.60
C PHE A 196 -17.30 11.64 28.31
N PHE A 197 -17.16 10.69 27.39
CA PHE A 197 -16.37 10.86 26.18
C PHE A 197 -16.97 11.94 25.26
N THR A 198 -18.29 11.88 25.05
CA THR A 198 -19.07 12.85 24.25
C THR A 198 -19.16 14.25 24.87
N MET A 199 -18.80 14.42 26.15
CA MET A 199 -18.67 15.75 26.75
C MET A 199 -17.32 16.41 26.45
N LYS A 200 -16.30 15.60 26.14
CA LYS A 200 -14.94 16.06 25.86
C LYS A 200 -14.64 16.17 24.37
N TYR A 201 -15.19 15.27 23.56
CA TYR A 201 -14.97 15.22 22.12
C TYR A 201 -16.28 15.32 21.35
N GLU A 202 -16.27 16.10 20.28
CA GLU A 202 -17.40 16.20 19.35
C GLU A 202 -17.34 15.03 18.34
N LEU A 203 -18.38 14.19 18.32
CA LEU A 203 -18.45 13.01 17.44
C LEU A 203 -19.20 13.32 16.14
N MET A 204 -18.67 12.81 15.04
CA MET A 204 -19.22 13.02 13.70
C MET A 204 -19.31 11.70 12.93
N ASP A 205 -20.39 11.48 12.18
CA ASP A 205 -20.46 10.34 11.25
C ASP A 205 -19.66 10.62 9.97
N VAL A 206 -18.73 9.72 9.63
CA VAL A 206 -17.90 9.81 8.41
C VAL A 206 -18.23 8.73 7.37
N SER A 207 -19.27 7.92 7.60
CA SER A 207 -19.60 6.75 6.77
C SER A 207 -19.76 7.09 5.28
N MET A 208 -20.44 8.19 4.96
CA MET A 208 -20.64 8.63 3.56
C MET A 208 -19.34 8.93 2.83
N ASP A 209 -18.40 9.61 3.48
CA ASP A 209 -17.13 10.01 2.85
C ASP A 209 -16.17 8.83 2.73
N LEU A 210 -16.28 7.87 3.65
CA LEU A 210 -15.61 6.59 3.59
C LEU A 210 -16.11 5.74 2.41
N TRP A 211 -17.41 5.60 2.20
CA TRP A 211 -17.95 4.79 1.08
C TRP A 211 -17.55 5.35 -0.29
N LYS A 212 -17.49 6.68 -0.44
CA LYS A 212 -16.91 7.32 -1.66
C LYS A 212 -15.46 6.92 -1.89
N THR A 213 -14.72 6.66 -0.81
CA THR A 213 -13.33 6.23 -0.87
C THR A 213 -13.20 4.73 -1.15
N TYR A 214 -14.04 3.89 -0.54
CA TYR A 214 -14.08 2.44 -0.79
C TYR A 214 -14.43 2.11 -2.24
N SER A 215 -15.27 2.95 -2.87
CA SER A 215 -15.69 2.81 -4.26
C SER A 215 -14.58 3.09 -5.29
N LYS A 216 -13.37 3.47 -4.87
CA LYS A 216 -12.25 3.74 -5.78
C LYS A 216 -11.55 2.43 -6.15
N MET A 217 -11.43 2.17 -7.45
CA MET A 217 -10.71 1.00 -7.94
C MET A 217 -9.20 1.13 -7.67
N ASP A 218 -8.64 0.12 -7.01
CA ASP A 218 -7.22 -0.03 -6.75
C ASP A 218 -6.77 -1.46 -7.12
N PRO A 219 -5.46 -1.79 -7.04
CA PRO A 219 -4.98 -3.09 -7.50
C PRO A 219 -5.55 -4.28 -6.72
N VAL A 220 -5.95 -4.10 -5.46
CA VAL A 220 -6.55 -5.21 -4.68
C VAL A 220 -8.01 -5.39 -5.07
N ALA A 221 -8.77 -4.30 -5.16
CA ALA A 221 -10.15 -4.38 -5.63
C ALA A 221 -10.23 -4.86 -7.10
N LEU A 222 -9.21 -4.56 -7.93
CA LEU A 222 -9.08 -5.14 -9.27
C LEU A 222 -8.77 -6.64 -9.24
N ASP A 223 -7.96 -7.11 -8.27
CA ASP A 223 -7.70 -8.54 -8.09
C ASP A 223 -9.00 -9.28 -7.74
N ASP A 224 -9.77 -8.75 -6.79
CA ASP A 224 -11.08 -9.30 -6.40
C ASP A 224 -12.03 -9.33 -7.60
N LEU A 225 -12.11 -8.24 -8.37
CA LEU A 225 -12.90 -8.16 -9.61
C LEU A 225 -12.47 -9.22 -10.65
N LEU A 226 -11.17 -9.47 -10.81
CA LEU A 226 -10.64 -10.38 -11.83
C LEU A 226 -10.77 -11.87 -11.44
N PHE A 227 -10.67 -12.19 -10.14
CA PHE A 227 -10.62 -13.58 -9.65
C PHE A 227 -11.90 -14.08 -9.01
N GLU A 228 -12.77 -13.20 -8.52
CA GLU A 228 -14.05 -13.59 -7.94
C GLU A 228 -15.20 -13.25 -8.89
N ASP A 229 -15.37 -11.96 -9.17
CA ASP A 229 -16.52 -11.46 -9.93
C ASP A 229 -16.46 -11.88 -11.40
N LEU A 230 -15.32 -11.63 -12.08
CA LEU A 230 -15.17 -11.96 -13.50
C LEU A 230 -15.21 -13.47 -13.74
N MET A 231 -14.66 -14.27 -12.82
CA MET A 231 -14.73 -15.74 -12.94
C MET A 231 -16.17 -16.23 -12.82
N THR A 232 -16.92 -15.71 -11.85
CA THR A 232 -18.34 -16.05 -11.66
C THR A 232 -19.18 -15.58 -12.84
N PHE A 233 -18.89 -14.39 -13.38
CA PHE A 233 -19.55 -13.82 -14.55
C PHE A 233 -19.29 -14.63 -15.81
N GLU A 234 -18.03 -14.96 -16.11
CA GLU A 234 -17.66 -15.79 -17.26
C GLU A 234 -18.27 -17.19 -17.17
N HIS A 235 -18.34 -17.77 -15.98
CA HIS A 235 -18.96 -19.08 -15.76
C HIS A 235 -20.41 -19.11 -16.24
N GLN A 236 -21.17 -18.01 -16.10
CA GLN A 236 -22.55 -17.96 -16.61
C GLN A 236 -22.60 -18.06 -18.14
N TRP A 237 -21.63 -17.48 -18.83
CA TRP A 237 -21.49 -17.63 -20.28
C TRP A 237 -21.08 -19.05 -20.66
N ILE A 238 -20.23 -19.71 -19.86
CA ILE A 238 -19.88 -21.12 -20.09
C ILE A 238 -21.14 -22.00 -19.98
N SER A 239 -21.94 -21.82 -18.91
CA SER A 239 -23.19 -22.54 -18.73
C SER A 239 -24.14 -22.30 -19.90
N PHE A 240 -24.32 -21.03 -20.29
CA PHE A 240 -25.13 -20.66 -21.45
C PHE A 240 -24.71 -21.42 -22.73
N PHE A 241 -23.42 -21.47 -23.06
CA PHE A 241 -22.96 -22.21 -24.25
C PHE A 241 -23.16 -23.72 -24.10
N ALA A 242 -22.90 -24.29 -22.92
CA ALA A 242 -23.06 -25.72 -22.67
C ALA A 242 -24.53 -26.18 -22.79
N ASP A 243 -25.48 -25.35 -22.36
CA ASP A 243 -26.90 -25.62 -22.49
C ASP A 243 -27.31 -25.63 -23.97
N PHE A 244 -26.87 -24.62 -24.73
CA PHE A 244 -27.11 -24.56 -26.18
C PHE A 244 -26.48 -25.74 -26.94
N ASP A 245 -25.28 -26.19 -26.55
CA ASP A 245 -24.60 -27.32 -27.17
C ASP A 245 -25.32 -28.66 -26.92
N THR A 246 -25.97 -28.79 -25.77
CA THR A 246 -26.79 -29.96 -25.43
C THR A 246 -28.11 -29.95 -26.21
N GLU A 247 -28.70 -28.78 -26.42
CA GLU A 247 -29.99 -28.59 -27.08
C GLU A 247 -29.90 -28.46 -28.62
N ILE A 248 -28.70 -28.56 -29.23
CA ILE A 248 -28.51 -28.46 -30.70
C ILE A 248 -29.53 -29.30 -31.51
N PRO A 249 -29.84 -30.56 -31.14
CA PRO A 249 -30.82 -31.36 -31.89
C PRO A 249 -32.25 -30.81 -31.87
N PHE A 250 -32.59 -29.97 -30.88
CA PHE A 250 -33.92 -29.40 -30.65
C PHE A 250 -33.93 -27.87 -30.65
N ILE A 251 -32.91 -27.23 -31.24
CA ILE A 251 -32.70 -25.77 -31.18
C ILE A 251 -33.92 -24.96 -31.65
N LEU A 252 -34.78 -25.52 -32.51
CA LEU A 252 -36.01 -24.90 -33.00
C LEU A 252 -37.10 -24.77 -31.92
N GLU A 253 -37.10 -25.66 -30.93
CA GLU A 253 -38.04 -25.69 -29.80
C GLU A 253 -37.52 -24.92 -28.58
N LEU A 254 -36.31 -24.36 -28.66
CA LEU A 254 -35.73 -23.58 -27.57
C LEU A 254 -36.50 -22.26 -27.40
N SER A 255 -36.95 -21.99 -26.18
CA SER A 255 -37.60 -20.73 -25.82
C SER A 255 -36.61 -19.66 -25.34
N GLU A 256 -37.01 -18.38 -25.42
CA GLU A 256 -36.25 -17.28 -24.81
C GLU A 256 -36.03 -17.52 -23.30
N SER A 257 -36.96 -18.21 -22.62
CA SER A 257 -36.90 -18.48 -21.18
C SER A 257 -35.85 -19.52 -20.83
N GLN A 258 -35.80 -20.59 -21.61
CA GLN A 258 -34.79 -21.63 -21.47
C GLN A 258 -33.41 -21.07 -21.80
N ALA A 259 -33.27 -20.33 -22.89
CA ALA A 259 -32.00 -19.74 -23.30
C ALA A 259 -31.45 -18.70 -22.30
N GLY A 260 -32.32 -17.94 -21.63
CA GLY A 260 -31.92 -16.91 -20.68
C GLY A 260 -31.78 -17.38 -19.23
N GLU A 261 -32.04 -18.65 -18.92
CA GLU A 261 -32.08 -19.17 -17.55
C GLU A 261 -30.78 -18.90 -16.77
N PRO A 262 -29.57 -19.19 -17.29
CA PRO A 262 -28.33 -19.00 -16.53
C PRO A 262 -28.12 -17.55 -16.09
N PHE A 263 -28.43 -16.59 -16.97
CA PHE A 263 -28.30 -15.16 -16.67
C PHE A 263 -29.37 -14.68 -15.69
N ARG A 264 -30.60 -15.18 -15.84
CA ARG A 264 -31.72 -14.81 -14.97
C ARG A 264 -31.51 -15.30 -13.55
N SER A 265 -31.13 -16.56 -13.37
CA SER A 265 -30.91 -17.17 -12.07
C SER A 265 -29.70 -16.54 -11.37
N TYR A 266 -28.61 -16.32 -12.10
CA TYR A 266 -27.45 -15.59 -11.57
C TYR A 266 -27.82 -14.20 -11.03
N PHE A 267 -28.56 -13.42 -11.82
CA PHE A 267 -28.95 -12.07 -11.42
C PHE A 267 -29.96 -12.08 -10.26
N SER A 268 -31.01 -12.93 -10.32
CA SER A 268 -32.05 -12.98 -9.30
C SER A 268 -31.53 -13.44 -7.94
N HIS A 269 -30.70 -14.48 -7.91
CA HIS A 269 -30.06 -14.95 -6.66
C HIS A 269 -29.13 -13.87 -6.09
N GLY A 270 -28.38 -13.16 -6.93
CA GLY A 270 -27.55 -12.05 -6.50
C GLY A 270 -28.35 -10.91 -5.88
N MET A 271 -29.48 -10.54 -6.50
CA MET A 271 -30.36 -9.48 -6.01
C MET A 271 -31.06 -9.84 -4.69
N ILE A 272 -31.45 -11.10 -4.48
CA ILE A 272 -32.04 -11.56 -3.20
C ILE A 272 -31.07 -11.36 -2.03
N SER A 273 -29.77 -11.52 -2.29
CA SER A 273 -28.72 -11.38 -1.27
C SER A 273 -28.26 -9.93 -1.04
N SER A 274 -28.76 -8.95 -1.82
CA SER A 274 -28.41 -7.54 -1.70
C SER A 274 -29.64 -6.74 -1.33
N HIS A 275 -29.61 -6.00 -0.22
CA HIS A 275 -30.63 -5.00 0.10
C HIS A 275 -30.58 -3.76 -0.83
N ILE A 276 -30.01 -3.91 -2.04
CA ILE A 276 -29.81 -2.86 -3.05
C ILE A 276 -31.07 -2.74 -3.91
N THR A 277 -31.61 -1.53 -4.01
CA THR A 277 -32.83 -1.19 -4.74
C THR A 277 -32.57 -0.51 -6.09
N ASP A 278 -31.36 -0.65 -6.66
CA ASP A 278 -31.04 -0.07 -7.97
C ASP A 278 -31.78 -0.82 -9.09
N ASN A 279 -32.95 -0.30 -9.44
CA ASN A 279 -33.82 -0.78 -10.51
C ASN A 279 -33.54 -0.06 -11.84
N SER A 280 -32.31 0.41 -12.09
CA SER A 280 -32.00 1.09 -13.35
C SER A 280 -32.34 0.20 -14.56
N PRO A 281 -33.20 0.65 -15.50
CA PRO A 281 -33.65 -0.14 -16.67
C PRO A 281 -32.51 -0.70 -17.54
N SER A 282 -31.33 -0.08 -17.50
CA SER A 282 -30.16 -0.41 -18.31
C SER A 282 -29.27 -1.53 -17.77
N ARG A 283 -29.51 -2.01 -16.54
CA ARG A 283 -28.70 -3.05 -15.88
C ARG A 283 -29.50 -4.31 -15.58
N GLN A 284 -30.26 -4.81 -16.56
CA GLN A 284 -30.98 -6.08 -16.44
C GLN A 284 -30.51 -7.08 -17.50
N PRO A 285 -30.45 -8.39 -17.16
CA PRO A 285 -30.19 -9.41 -18.15
C PRO A 285 -31.41 -9.60 -19.07
N PHE A 286 -31.17 -9.89 -20.35
CA PHE A 286 -32.22 -10.22 -21.30
C PHE A 286 -31.73 -11.23 -22.34
N VAL A 287 -32.68 -11.95 -22.96
CA VAL A 287 -32.50 -12.76 -24.17
C VAL A 287 -33.73 -12.58 -25.06
N LEU A 288 -33.54 -12.12 -26.30
CA LEU A 288 -34.62 -11.90 -27.27
C LEU A 288 -34.24 -12.49 -28.63
N PHE A 289 -35.19 -13.16 -29.28
CA PHE A 289 -34.99 -13.82 -30.58
C PHE A 289 -35.57 -13.01 -31.73
N GLY A 290 -34.82 -12.92 -32.84
CA GLY A 290 -35.29 -12.39 -34.12
C GLY A 290 -36.04 -11.06 -33.99
N ASN A 291 -37.28 -11.04 -34.45
CA ASN A 291 -38.15 -9.86 -34.50
C ASN A 291 -38.64 -9.38 -33.13
N HIS A 292 -38.45 -10.16 -32.07
CA HIS A 292 -38.79 -9.76 -30.71
C HIS A 292 -37.76 -8.77 -30.13
N SER A 293 -36.59 -8.63 -30.77
CA SER A 293 -35.55 -7.66 -30.41
C SER A 293 -35.86 -6.22 -30.90
N THR A 294 -37.09 -5.74 -30.74
CA THR A 294 -37.47 -4.37 -31.15
C THR A 294 -36.89 -3.31 -30.21
N LYS A 295 -36.84 -2.05 -30.66
CA LYS A 295 -36.46 -0.93 -29.81
C LYS A 295 -37.30 -0.84 -28.54
N GLU A 296 -38.59 -1.12 -28.61
CA GLU A 296 -39.48 -1.07 -27.45
C GLU A 296 -39.11 -2.15 -26.42
N ASN A 297 -38.92 -3.39 -26.87
CA ASN A 297 -38.58 -4.52 -25.99
C ASN A 297 -37.17 -4.42 -25.39
N LEU A 298 -36.23 -3.82 -26.12
CA LEU A 298 -34.89 -3.53 -25.61
C LEU A 298 -34.86 -2.38 -24.59
N ASN A 299 -35.86 -1.49 -24.59
CA ASN A 299 -35.94 -0.35 -23.67
C ASN A 299 -36.97 -0.53 -22.55
N SER A 300 -37.88 -1.52 -22.65
CA SER A 300 -38.71 -1.94 -21.54
C SER A 300 -37.81 -2.58 -20.50
N GLY A 301 -37.40 -1.81 -19.48
CA GLY A 301 -36.53 -2.24 -18.37
C GLY A 301 -37.19 -3.28 -17.46
N ASN A 302 -37.66 -4.37 -18.05
CA ASN A 302 -38.53 -5.31 -17.40
C ASN A 302 -37.81 -6.62 -17.14
N PHE A 303 -37.88 -6.98 -15.87
CA PHE A 303 -38.03 -8.32 -15.32
C PHE A 303 -39.27 -9.04 -15.91
N ASN A 304 -39.48 -8.97 -17.23
CA ASN A 304 -40.54 -9.65 -17.92
C ASN A 304 -40.08 -11.09 -18.12
N PHE A 305 -40.85 -12.01 -17.54
CA PHE A 305 -40.70 -13.44 -17.76
C PHE A 305 -40.48 -13.69 -19.26
N PRO A 306 -39.29 -14.16 -19.68
CA PRO A 306 -39.08 -14.53 -21.06
C PRO A 306 -40.17 -15.52 -21.47
N SER A 307 -40.72 -15.30 -22.66
CA SER A 307 -41.91 -16.03 -23.08
C SER A 307 -41.54 -17.48 -23.40
N GLU A 308 -42.17 -18.44 -22.72
CA GLU A 308 -42.12 -19.85 -23.13
C GLU A 308 -42.73 -20.06 -24.53
N GLY A 309 -43.51 -19.10 -25.04
CA GLY A 309 -44.11 -19.14 -26.38
C GLY A 309 -43.25 -18.56 -27.50
N HIS A 310 -42.19 -17.80 -27.16
CA HIS A 310 -41.25 -17.25 -28.14
C HIS A 310 -40.11 -18.24 -28.35
N LEU A 311 -40.26 -19.04 -29.41
CA LEU A 311 -39.35 -20.12 -29.77
C LEU A 311 -38.50 -19.70 -30.97
N VAL A 312 -37.34 -20.32 -31.14
CA VAL A 312 -36.50 -20.08 -32.32
C VAL A 312 -37.29 -20.30 -33.62
N ARG A 313 -38.22 -21.28 -33.67
CA ARG A 313 -39.03 -21.57 -34.87
C ARG A 313 -40.05 -20.50 -35.28
N ASN A 314 -40.50 -19.63 -34.37
CA ASN A 314 -41.66 -18.74 -34.60
C ASN A 314 -41.42 -17.24 -34.35
N THR A 315 -40.19 -16.86 -33.98
CA THR A 315 -39.81 -15.47 -33.62
C THR A 315 -39.12 -14.69 -34.74
N GLY A 316 -38.99 -15.29 -35.92
CA GLY A 316 -38.54 -14.63 -37.15
C GLY A 316 -39.66 -13.84 -37.83
N PHE A 317 -39.28 -13.12 -38.89
CA PHE A 317 -40.22 -12.33 -39.67
C PHE A 317 -41.41 -13.15 -40.18
N GLY A 318 -42.62 -12.63 -40.01
CA GLY A 318 -43.86 -13.31 -40.40
C GLY A 318 -44.14 -14.62 -39.64
N GLY A 319 -43.55 -14.83 -38.46
CA GLY A 319 -43.67 -16.08 -37.70
C GLY A 319 -42.74 -17.20 -38.18
N SER A 320 -41.71 -16.86 -38.96
CA SER A 320 -40.68 -17.80 -39.43
C SER A 320 -39.62 -18.08 -38.36
N THR A 321 -38.60 -18.88 -38.70
CA THR A 321 -37.47 -19.15 -37.81
C THR A 321 -36.60 -17.90 -37.61
N ALA A 322 -36.29 -17.57 -36.36
CA ALA A 322 -35.35 -16.51 -36.01
C ALA A 322 -33.98 -16.72 -36.67
N LYS A 323 -33.34 -15.60 -37.02
CA LYS A 323 -32.03 -15.56 -37.69
C LYS A 323 -30.90 -15.17 -36.75
N HIS A 324 -31.24 -14.54 -35.64
CA HIS A 324 -30.31 -14.11 -34.61
C HIS A 324 -30.99 -14.06 -33.25
N MET A 325 -30.18 -13.93 -32.22
CA MET A 325 -30.60 -13.60 -30.87
C MET A 325 -29.72 -12.51 -30.31
N VAL A 326 -30.32 -11.63 -29.51
CA VAL A 326 -29.62 -10.61 -28.73
C VAL A 326 -29.72 -10.98 -27.25
N MET A 327 -28.60 -10.87 -26.55
CA MET A 327 -28.56 -11.19 -25.12
C MET A 327 -27.69 -10.21 -24.36
N GLN A 328 -28.01 -10.03 -23.08
CA GLN A 328 -27.21 -9.29 -22.12
C GLN A 328 -27.08 -10.10 -20.83
N CYS A 329 -25.85 -10.24 -20.35
CA CYS A 329 -25.55 -10.73 -19.01
C CYS A 329 -25.07 -9.56 -18.16
N VAL A 330 -25.52 -9.49 -16.90
CA VAL A 330 -25.19 -8.41 -15.96
C VAL A 330 -24.81 -9.04 -14.62
N SER A 331 -23.69 -8.62 -14.05
CA SER A 331 -23.35 -8.94 -12.67
C SER A 331 -24.29 -8.19 -11.72
N PRO A 332 -24.91 -8.89 -10.76
CA PRO A 332 -25.92 -8.30 -9.87
C PRO A 332 -25.32 -7.29 -8.89
N LYS A 333 -24.13 -7.58 -8.34
CA LYS A 333 -23.43 -6.73 -7.35
C LYS A 333 -22.22 -6.00 -7.92
N GLY A 334 -21.61 -6.55 -8.98
CA GLY A 334 -20.37 -6.07 -9.55
C GLY A 334 -20.57 -5.22 -10.81
N PRO A 335 -19.53 -4.57 -11.32
CA PRO A 335 -19.61 -3.63 -12.43
C PRO A 335 -19.43 -4.32 -13.80
N LEU A 336 -19.80 -5.59 -13.93
CA LEU A 336 -19.63 -6.33 -15.18
C LEU A 336 -20.97 -6.44 -15.92
N ALA A 337 -20.96 -6.07 -17.19
CA ALA A 337 -22.09 -6.29 -18.08
C ALA A 337 -21.61 -6.36 -19.52
N CYS A 338 -22.09 -7.34 -20.27
CA CYS A 338 -21.86 -7.33 -21.71
C CYS A 338 -23.04 -7.92 -22.47
N SER A 339 -23.17 -7.44 -23.70
CA SER A 339 -24.24 -7.81 -24.62
C SER A 339 -23.62 -8.37 -25.90
N ARG A 340 -24.28 -9.38 -26.46
CA ARG A 340 -23.83 -10.10 -27.65
C ARG A 340 -25.01 -10.30 -28.60
N THR A 341 -24.71 -10.34 -29.90
CA THR A 341 -25.64 -10.82 -30.92
C THR A 341 -25.05 -12.08 -31.54
N TYR A 342 -25.79 -13.19 -31.48
CA TYR A 342 -25.39 -14.46 -32.08
C TYR A 342 -26.42 -14.91 -33.11
N PHE A 343 -26.03 -15.84 -34.00
CA PHE A 343 -26.79 -16.15 -35.21
C PHE A 343 -27.32 -17.59 -35.24
N PHE A 344 -28.51 -17.77 -35.80
CA PHE A 344 -29.10 -19.07 -36.12
C PHE A 344 -28.98 -19.28 -37.64
N GLY A 345 -28.03 -20.11 -38.05
CA GLY A 345 -27.66 -20.38 -39.45
C GLY A 345 -26.23 -19.97 -39.79
N THR A 346 -25.82 -20.23 -41.04
CA THR A 346 -24.47 -19.89 -41.52
C THR A 346 -24.34 -18.39 -41.76
N THR A 347 -23.23 -17.80 -41.29
CA THR A 347 -22.90 -16.37 -41.49
C THR A 347 -22.22 -16.12 -42.84
N HIS A 348 -21.82 -17.18 -43.53
CA HIS A 348 -21.23 -17.20 -44.86
C HIS A 348 -21.91 -18.25 -45.74
N ILE A 349 -21.64 -18.16 -47.05
CA ILE A 349 -22.01 -19.18 -48.02
C ILE A 349 -20.73 -19.93 -48.37
N PRO A 350 -20.55 -21.20 -47.96
CA PRO A 350 -19.40 -21.98 -48.38
C PRO A 350 -19.29 -21.91 -49.91
N TYR A 351 -18.09 -21.68 -50.44
CA TYR A 351 -17.90 -21.83 -51.88
C TYR A 351 -18.34 -23.26 -52.24
N LEU A 352 -19.11 -23.46 -53.32
CA LEU A 352 -19.62 -24.78 -53.77
C LEU A 352 -19.22 -25.13 -55.22
N GLY A 353 -18.28 -24.37 -55.81
CA GLY A 353 -17.77 -24.62 -57.16
C GLY A 353 -18.54 -23.93 -58.29
N ASN A 354 -19.68 -23.29 -58.01
CA ASN A 354 -20.42 -22.46 -58.97
C ASN A 354 -21.05 -21.25 -58.25
N ASP A 355 -20.87 -20.03 -58.78
CA ASP A 355 -21.34 -18.79 -58.13
C ASP A 355 -22.84 -18.51 -58.31
N ASN A 356 -23.55 -19.35 -59.07
CA ASN A 356 -24.88 -19.04 -59.62
C ASN A 356 -26.08 -19.52 -58.77
N GLU A 357 -25.90 -20.37 -57.75
CA GLU A 357 -27.00 -20.80 -56.87
C GLU A 357 -26.90 -20.16 -55.48
N MET A 358 -27.36 -18.91 -55.40
CA MET A 358 -27.41 -18.16 -54.15
C MET A 358 -28.68 -18.56 -53.36
N HIS A 359 -28.55 -19.29 -52.25
CA HIS A 359 -29.67 -19.55 -51.34
C HIS A 359 -30.17 -18.23 -50.71
N GLU A 360 -31.38 -17.80 -51.07
CA GLU A 360 -32.08 -16.60 -50.53
C GLU A 360 -32.05 -16.55 -48.99
N LYS A 361 -32.16 -17.70 -48.32
CA LYS A 361 -32.19 -17.85 -46.85
C LYS A 361 -30.92 -17.39 -46.13
N THR A 362 -29.75 -17.44 -46.79
CA THR A 362 -28.45 -17.09 -46.17
C THR A 362 -28.13 -15.59 -46.32
N LYS A 363 -28.83 -14.87 -47.20
CA LYS A 363 -28.60 -13.44 -47.45
C LYS A 363 -28.96 -12.56 -46.23
N GLN A 364 -30.03 -12.89 -45.51
CA GLN A 364 -30.46 -12.14 -44.32
C GLN A 364 -29.50 -12.30 -43.14
N VAL A 365 -29.08 -13.53 -42.82
CA VAL A 365 -28.10 -13.80 -41.74
C VAL A 365 -26.76 -13.13 -42.05
N ARG A 366 -26.34 -13.14 -43.32
CA ARG A 366 -25.14 -12.45 -43.78
C ARG A 366 -25.22 -10.92 -43.63
N LEU A 367 -26.37 -10.32 -43.94
CA LEU A 367 -26.57 -8.88 -43.75
C LEU A 367 -26.50 -8.51 -42.27
N LEU A 368 -27.19 -9.26 -41.40
CA LEU A 368 -27.17 -9.03 -39.95
C LEU A 368 -25.76 -9.24 -39.36
N SER A 369 -25.02 -10.25 -39.82
CA SER A 369 -23.65 -10.50 -39.37
C SER A 369 -22.68 -9.40 -39.81
N GLN A 370 -22.85 -8.83 -41.02
CA GLN A 370 -22.08 -7.68 -41.48
C GLN A 370 -22.38 -6.41 -40.67
N ILE A 371 -23.66 -6.15 -40.37
CA ILE A 371 -24.04 -5.03 -39.51
C ILE A 371 -23.42 -5.21 -38.13
N TYR A 372 -23.56 -6.40 -37.53
CA TYR A 372 -23.00 -6.69 -36.21
C TYR A 372 -21.47 -6.58 -36.18
N ALA A 373 -20.76 -7.04 -37.21
CA ALA A 373 -19.31 -6.88 -37.30
C ALA A 373 -18.88 -5.40 -37.29
N ALA A 374 -19.60 -4.54 -38.02
CA ALA A 374 -19.36 -3.09 -38.00
C ALA A 374 -19.66 -2.46 -36.62
N VAL A 375 -20.68 -2.97 -35.91
CA VAL A 375 -21.01 -2.54 -34.54
C VAL A 375 -19.88 -2.93 -33.58
N VAL A 376 -19.36 -4.16 -33.67
CA VAL A 376 -18.22 -4.64 -32.87
C VAL A 376 -16.99 -3.76 -33.12
N GLU A 377 -16.64 -3.52 -34.38
CA GLU A 377 -15.50 -2.66 -34.74
C GLU A 377 -15.67 -1.23 -34.21
N ALA A 378 -16.87 -0.66 -34.34
CA ALA A 378 -17.17 0.68 -33.85
C ALA A 378 -17.05 0.81 -32.32
N VAL A 379 -17.51 -0.19 -31.56
CA VAL A 379 -17.36 -0.21 -30.09
C VAL A 379 -15.90 -0.34 -29.68
N LEU A 380 -15.14 -1.25 -30.29
CA LEU A 380 -13.73 -1.44 -29.96
C LEU A 380 -12.88 -0.22 -30.34
N ALA A 381 -13.12 0.37 -31.53
CA ALA A 381 -12.50 1.63 -31.93
C ALA A 381 -12.93 2.79 -31.02
N GLY A 382 -14.18 2.78 -30.55
CA GLY A 382 -14.70 3.74 -29.60
C GLY A 382 -14.03 3.66 -28.24
N ILE A 383 -13.80 2.46 -27.71
CA ILE A 383 -13.04 2.23 -26.48
C ILE A 383 -11.61 2.75 -26.64
N ALA A 384 -10.92 2.37 -27.72
CA ALA A 384 -9.55 2.82 -27.97
C ALA A 384 -9.45 4.36 -28.14
N CYS A 385 -10.44 4.98 -28.78
CA CYS A 385 -10.55 6.44 -28.90
C CYS A 385 -10.83 7.09 -27.54
N TYR A 386 -11.72 6.51 -26.74
CA TYR A 386 -12.03 7.00 -25.40
C TYR A 386 -10.80 6.94 -24.51
N ALA A 387 -10.10 5.80 -24.44
CA ALA A 387 -8.91 5.65 -23.62
C ALA A 387 -7.84 6.71 -23.94
N LYS A 388 -7.69 7.09 -25.22
CA LYS A 388 -6.71 8.12 -25.65
C LYS A 388 -7.16 9.56 -25.41
N THR A 389 -8.46 9.82 -25.36
CA THR A 389 -8.99 11.20 -25.40
C THR A 389 -9.86 11.58 -24.22
N SER A 390 -10.27 10.60 -23.42
CA SER A 390 -11.22 10.67 -22.31
C SER A 390 -12.51 11.42 -22.64
N SER A 391 -12.92 11.41 -23.92
CA SER A 391 -14.02 12.25 -24.43
C SER A 391 -15.08 11.41 -25.12
N ALA A 392 -16.24 11.27 -24.47
CA ALA A 392 -17.40 10.61 -25.05
C ALA A 392 -17.87 11.28 -26.35
N ALA A 393 -17.77 12.62 -26.45
CA ALA A 393 -18.16 13.36 -27.65
C ALA A 393 -17.34 12.98 -28.90
N LYS A 394 -16.01 12.84 -28.74
CA LYS A 394 -15.13 12.40 -29.85
C LYS A 394 -15.46 10.97 -30.31
N VAL A 395 -15.84 10.11 -29.36
CA VAL A 395 -16.25 8.74 -29.67
C VAL A 395 -17.57 8.70 -30.44
N VAL A 396 -18.57 9.52 -30.05
CA VAL A 396 -19.84 9.61 -30.78
C VAL A 396 -19.63 10.09 -32.22
N ILE A 397 -18.70 11.02 -32.45
CA ILE A 397 -18.32 11.46 -33.81
C ILE A 397 -17.70 10.30 -34.59
N LEU A 398 -16.77 9.53 -33.98
CA LEU A 398 -16.17 8.36 -34.60
C LEU A 398 -17.22 7.30 -34.98
N ALA A 399 -18.17 7.00 -34.08
CA ALA A 399 -19.28 6.10 -34.33
C ALA A 399 -20.18 6.59 -35.49
N GLY A 400 -20.32 7.90 -35.66
CA GLY A 400 -21.02 8.52 -36.78
C GLY A 400 -20.43 8.20 -38.16
N TYR A 401 -19.11 7.96 -38.27
CA TYR A 401 -18.49 7.53 -39.52
C TYR A 401 -18.89 6.10 -39.91
N TYR A 402 -19.13 5.21 -38.94
CA TYR A 402 -19.63 3.87 -39.21
C TYR A 402 -21.10 3.90 -39.70
N LYS A 403 -21.91 4.86 -39.23
CA LYS A 403 -23.26 5.12 -39.76
C LYS A 403 -23.26 5.46 -41.27
N LEU A 404 -22.23 6.18 -41.74
CA LEU A 404 -22.04 6.51 -43.15
C LEU A 404 -21.67 5.31 -44.03
N SER A 405 -21.41 4.13 -43.46
CA SER A 405 -21.16 2.90 -44.23
C SER A 405 -22.46 2.23 -44.71
N PHE A 406 -23.62 2.60 -44.16
CA PHE A 406 -24.94 2.04 -44.47
C PHE A 406 -25.86 3.03 -45.19
N LYS A 407 -25.32 3.82 -46.14
CA LYS A 407 -25.95 4.99 -46.81
C LYS A 407 -27.38 4.83 -47.37
N ASN A 408 -27.90 3.61 -47.46
CA ASN A 408 -29.18 3.30 -48.12
C ASN A 408 -30.24 2.73 -47.18
N ILE A 409 -30.05 2.78 -45.85
CA ILE A 409 -30.97 2.19 -44.87
C ILE A 409 -31.24 3.19 -43.73
N GLU A 410 -32.50 3.54 -43.49
CA GLU A 410 -32.91 4.35 -42.34
C GLU A 410 -32.84 3.51 -41.06
N ILE A 411 -31.67 3.50 -40.41
CA ILE A 411 -31.45 2.75 -39.16
C ILE A 411 -31.13 3.72 -38.01
N LEU A 412 -31.72 3.48 -36.84
CA LEU A 412 -31.43 4.23 -35.62
C LEU A 412 -30.25 3.60 -34.88
N PHE A 413 -29.20 4.39 -34.65
CA PHE A 413 -28.02 4.00 -33.89
C PHE A 413 -28.03 4.66 -32.51
N CYS A 414 -27.69 3.89 -31.48
CA CYS A 414 -27.46 4.41 -30.14
C CYS A 414 -26.10 3.91 -29.66
N PHE A 415 -25.15 4.83 -29.50
CA PHE A 415 -23.83 4.56 -28.93
C PHE A 415 -23.75 5.22 -27.56
N ARG A 416 -23.32 4.47 -26.54
CA ARG A 416 -23.19 4.99 -25.17
C ARG A 416 -21.90 4.49 -24.53
N ILE A 417 -21.21 5.38 -23.83
CA ILE A 417 -20.21 5.03 -22.82
C ILE A 417 -20.77 5.52 -21.50
N VAL A 418 -21.01 4.60 -20.58
CA VAL A 418 -21.62 4.90 -19.29
C VAL A 418 -20.66 4.43 -18.20
N PRO A 419 -20.24 5.31 -17.28
CA PRO A 419 -19.58 4.86 -16.06
C PRO A 419 -20.58 4.02 -15.27
N LEU A 420 -20.19 2.81 -14.87
CA LEU A 420 -21.12 1.91 -14.18
C LEU A 420 -21.36 2.29 -12.71
N ASP A 421 -20.52 3.17 -12.16
CA ASP A 421 -20.69 3.77 -10.83
C ASP A 421 -20.53 5.32 -10.89
N ASN A 422 -20.65 5.99 -9.74
CA ASN A 422 -20.72 7.44 -9.50
C ASN A 422 -19.89 8.39 -10.41
N GLU A 423 -20.41 9.60 -10.70
CA GLU A 423 -19.81 10.56 -11.67
C GLU A 423 -18.41 11.10 -11.29
N ASP A 424 -17.94 10.87 -10.05
CA ASP A 424 -16.68 11.42 -9.52
C ASP A 424 -15.49 10.44 -9.46
N SER A 425 -15.65 9.16 -9.85
CA SER A 425 -14.57 8.18 -9.70
C SER A 425 -13.78 7.94 -11.00
N LEU A 426 -12.47 8.19 -10.95
CA LEU A 426 -11.58 8.13 -12.12
C LEU A 426 -11.31 6.71 -12.64
N TYR A 427 -11.66 5.65 -11.91
CA TYR A 427 -11.31 4.27 -12.32
C TYR A 427 -12.50 3.30 -12.24
N LEU A 428 -13.71 3.80 -12.42
CA LEU A 428 -14.90 2.96 -12.54
C LEU A 428 -14.90 2.24 -13.88
N VAL A 429 -15.21 0.95 -13.84
CA VAL A 429 -15.45 0.15 -15.04
C VAL A 429 -16.54 0.84 -15.86
N LYS A 430 -16.29 0.95 -17.16
CA LYS A 430 -17.19 1.61 -18.10
C LYS A 430 -17.77 0.55 -19.02
N THR A 431 -19.03 0.73 -19.41
CA THR A 431 -19.61 -0.05 -20.50
C THR A 431 -19.66 0.80 -21.75
N ALA A 432 -19.01 0.33 -22.81
CA ALA A 432 -19.22 0.85 -24.15
C ALA A 432 -20.23 -0.05 -24.86
N ALA A 433 -21.32 0.53 -25.35
CA ALA A 433 -22.39 -0.19 -26.01
C ALA A 433 -22.81 0.51 -27.30
N MET A 434 -23.15 -0.30 -28.30
CA MET A 434 -23.77 0.18 -29.53
C MET A 434 -24.93 -0.74 -29.91
N THR A 435 -26.08 -0.11 -30.13
CA THR A 435 -27.31 -0.78 -30.55
C THR A 435 -27.80 -0.20 -31.87
N VAL A 436 -28.21 -1.10 -32.75
CA VAL A 436 -28.77 -0.80 -34.07
C VAL A 436 -30.20 -1.30 -34.07
N TYR A 437 -31.14 -0.38 -33.99
CA TYR A 437 -32.55 -0.70 -33.77
C TYR A 437 -33.30 -0.99 -35.07
N ASP A 438 -34.22 -1.94 -34.99
CA ASP A 438 -35.31 -2.18 -35.95
C ASP A 438 -34.83 -2.25 -37.41
N ILE A 439 -33.88 -3.13 -37.69
CA ILE A 439 -33.24 -3.28 -39.00
C ILE A 439 -34.28 -3.76 -40.02
N PRO A 440 -34.50 -3.03 -41.13
CA PRO A 440 -35.50 -3.42 -42.13
C PRO A 440 -35.01 -4.61 -42.98
N ASP A 441 -35.95 -5.46 -43.41
CA ASP A 441 -35.68 -6.53 -44.38
C ASP A 441 -35.53 -5.95 -45.79
N LEU A 442 -34.28 -5.85 -46.27
CA LEU A 442 -33.97 -5.28 -47.58
C LEU A 442 -34.25 -6.23 -48.75
N LEU A 443 -34.56 -7.48 -48.48
CA LEU A 443 -34.70 -8.53 -49.49
C LEU A 443 -36.15 -8.97 -49.71
N GLY A 444 -37.05 -8.77 -48.72
CA GLY A 444 -38.42 -9.31 -48.72
C GLY A 444 -39.60 -8.32 -48.64
N GLY A 445 -39.40 -7.01 -48.43
CA GLY A 445 -40.49 -6.01 -48.33
C GLY A 445 -40.53 -5.24 -46.98
N ARG A 446 -41.61 -4.47 -46.68
CA ARG A 446 -41.77 -3.57 -45.48
C ARG A 446 -41.79 -4.28 -44.10
N GLY A 447 -40.83 -5.16 -43.82
CA GLY A 447 -40.67 -5.89 -42.57
C GLY A 447 -39.47 -5.44 -41.74
N CYS A 448 -39.49 -5.70 -40.44
CA CYS A 448 -38.33 -5.54 -39.54
C CYS A 448 -37.72 -6.93 -39.28
N MET A 449 -36.40 -7.05 -39.32
CA MET A 449 -35.67 -8.28 -38.97
C MET A 449 -35.33 -8.36 -37.48
N GLY A 450 -35.47 -7.27 -36.72
CA GLY A 450 -35.04 -7.11 -35.33
C GLY A 450 -33.87 -6.14 -35.18
N SER A 451 -33.24 -6.10 -34.01
CA SER A 451 -32.10 -5.23 -33.70
C SER A 451 -30.83 -6.05 -33.46
N VAL A 452 -29.67 -5.40 -33.55
CA VAL A 452 -28.39 -5.98 -33.07
C VAL A 452 -27.80 -5.12 -31.96
N VAL A 453 -27.18 -5.79 -30.98
CA VAL A 453 -26.60 -5.17 -29.78
C VAL A 453 -25.20 -5.74 -29.55
N PHE A 454 -24.25 -4.86 -29.23
CA PHE A 454 -22.93 -5.25 -28.73
C PHE A 454 -22.51 -4.31 -27.61
N SER A 455 -21.94 -4.86 -26.54
CA SER A 455 -21.32 -4.06 -25.48
C SER A 455 -20.15 -4.78 -24.82
N GLU A 456 -19.21 -4.00 -24.28
CA GLU A 456 -18.05 -4.49 -23.54
C GLU A 456 -17.86 -3.66 -22.26
N SER A 457 -17.51 -4.33 -21.17
CA SER A 457 -16.99 -3.68 -19.96
C SER A 457 -15.48 -3.52 -20.07
N PHE A 458 -14.98 -2.32 -19.82
CA PHE A 458 -13.56 -2.01 -19.89
C PHE A 458 -13.12 -1.08 -18.76
N LEU A 459 -11.83 -1.13 -18.46
CA LEU A 459 -11.17 -0.27 -17.49
C LEU A 459 -10.08 0.54 -18.21
N GLU A 460 -9.98 1.82 -17.87
CA GLU A 460 -8.89 2.70 -18.33
C GLU A 460 -7.93 2.99 -17.19
N SER A 461 -6.70 3.32 -17.55
CA SER A 461 -5.65 3.71 -16.64
C SER A 461 -4.87 4.86 -17.27
N GLN A 462 -4.58 5.88 -16.47
CA GLN A 462 -3.93 7.10 -16.94
C GLN A 462 -2.80 7.50 -15.99
N ILE A 463 -1.61 7.75 -16.54
CA ILE A 463 -0.45 8.22 -15.78
C ILE A 463 -0.04 9.58 -16.34
N LEU A 464 0.10 10.56 -15.46
CA LEU A 464 0.69 11.84 -15.85
C LEU A 464 2.20 11.67 -15.99
N ILE A 465 2.73 12.06 -17.13
CA ILE A 465 4.16 12.03 -17.45
C ILE A 465 4.68 13.45 -17.49
N LYS A 466 5.78 13.70 -16.78
CA LYS A 466 6.56 14.93 -16.89
C LYS A 466 7.71 14.74 -17.87
N GLU A 467 7.71 15.55 -18.91
CA GLU A 467 8.76 15.60 -19.92
C GLU A 467 9.97 16.41 -19.44
N LYS A 468 11.09 16.33 -20.18
CA LYS A 468 12.32 17.05 -19.82
C LYS A 468 12.18 18.57 -19.89
N ASP A 469 11.28 19.07 -20.73
CA ASP A 469 10.95 20.50 -20.86
C ASP A 469 9.96 20.99 -19.78
N GLY A 470 9.50 20.10 -18.90
CA GLY A 470 8.54 20.39 -17.85
C GLY A 470 7.07 20.28 -18.28
N SER A 471 6.79 19.99 -19.56
CA SER A 471 5.42 19.72 -20.03
C SER A 471 4.86 18.44 -19.40
N ILE A 472 3.54 18.39 -19.23
CA ILE A 472 2.83 17.24 -18.66
C ILE A 472 1.99 16.61 -19.76
N ASN A 473 2.31 15.38 -20.10
CA ASN A 473 1.56 14.53 -21.03
C ASN A 473 0.84 13.43 -20.26
N THR A 474 -0.13 12.76 -20.91
CA THR A 474 -0.84 11.62 -20.31
C THR A 474 -0.51 10.36 -21.09
N GLU A 475 -0.01 9.34 -20.41
CA GLU A 475 0.06 7.98 -20.93
C GLU A 475 -1.21 7.24 -20.54
N THR A 476 -1.80 6.56 -21.51
CA THR A 476 -3.09 5.90 -21.36
C THR A 476 -2.95 4.42 -21.69
N SER A 477 -3.56 3.59 -20.87
CA SER A 477 -3.70 2.16 -21.09
C SER A 477 -5.14 1.73 -20.80
N TYR A 478 -5.60 0.65 -21.40
CA TYR A 478 -6.94 0.12 -21.14
C TYR A 478 -6.95 -1.40 -21.23
N ILE A 479 -7.95 -2.01 -20.61
CA ILE A 479 -8.22 -3.44 -20.70
C ILE A 479 -9.72 -3.67 -20.86
N ILE A 480 -10.09 -4.60 -21.72
CA ILE A 480 -11.48 -5.01 -21.90
C ILE A 480 -11.70 -6.27 -21.07
N LEU A 481 -12.45 -6.13 -19.96
CA LEU A 481 -12.66 -7.20 -18.98
C LEU A 481 -13.49 -8.35 -19.58
N THR A 482 -14.45 -8.03 -20.45
CA THR A 482 -15.36 -9.01 -21.07
C THR A 482 -14.86 -9.58 -22.40
N ALA A 483 -13.59 -9.32 -22.76
CA ALA A 483 -12.99 -9.81 -24.01
C ALA A 483 -12.84 -11.33 -24.06
N GLY A 484 -12.86 -12.02 -22.90
CA GLY A 484 -12.84 -13.48 -22.82
C GLY A 484 -14.13 -14.15 -23.32
N ILE A 485 -15.22 -13.40 -23.44
CA ILE A 485 -16.51 -13.89 -23.93
C ILE A 485 -16.53 -13.78 -25.45
N PRO A 486 -16.77 -14.89 -26.19
CA PRO A 486 -16.79 -14.90 -27.65
C PRO A 486 -17.63 -13.76 -28.23
N ARG A 487 -17.08 -13.02 -29.18
CA ARG A 487 -17.82 -11.93 -29.83
C ARG A 487 -18.75 -12.43 -30.93
N TYR A 488 -18.39 -13.54 -31.56
CA TYR A 488 -19.08 -14.14 -32.69
C TYR A 488 -19.37 -15.60 -32.40
N VAL A 489 -20.65 -16.00 -32.46
CA VAL A 489 -21.10 -17.40 -32.35
C VAL A 489 -22.27 -17.59 -33.31
N SER A 490 -22.37 -18.78 -33.90
CA SER A 490 -23.57 -19.20 -34.64
C SER A 490 -23.93 -20.65 -34.37
N TRP A 491 -25.17 -21.06 -34.60
CA TRP A 491 -25.57 -22.47 -34.55
C TRP A 491 -26.23 -22.87 -35.86
N LEU A 492 -25.88 -24.05 -36.38
CA LEU A 492 -26.45 -24.58 -37.60
C LEU A 492 -27.87 -25.11 -37.33
N VAL A 493 -28.83 -24.72 -38.17
CA VAL A 493 -30.24 -25.16 -38.08
C VAL A 493 -30.56 -26.26 -39.12
N SER A 494 -29.63 -26.55 -40.04
CA SER A 494 -29.73 -27.64 -41.03
C SER A 494 -28.34 -28.07 -41.52
N ILE A 495 -28.08 -29.38 -41.60
CA ILE A 495 -26.77 -29.96 -41.95
C ILE A 495 -26.83 -30.50 -43.38
N GLU A 496 -26.20 -29.82 -44.33
CA GLU A 496 -25.85 -30.39 -45.64
C GLU A 496 -24.39 -30.05 -45.93
N ASP A 497 -23.49 -31.03 -45.75
CA ASP A 497 -22.06 -30.90 -46.05
C ASP A 497 -21.73 -31.74 -47.30
N GLU A 498 -21.99 -31.19 -48.48
CA GLU A 498 -21.45 -31.75 -49.74
C GLU A 498 -20.10 -31.08 -50.08
N SER A 499 -19.02 -31.86 -50.17
CA SER A 499 -17.70 -31.34 -50.53
C SER A 499 -17.39 -31.52 -52.02
N PHE A 500 -17.10 -30.43 -52.72
CA PHE A 500 -16.79 -30.37 -54.16
C PHE A 500 -15.28 -30.20 -54.44
N LEU A 501 -14.42 -30.32 -53.42
CA LEU A 501 -12.96 -30.10 -53.51
C LEU A 501 -12.19 -31.31 -54.11
N GLY A 502 -12.88 -32.28 -54.72
CA GLY A 502 -12.27 -33.48 -55.31
C GLY A 502 -11.95 -34.57 -54.27
N THR A 503 -10.93 -35.40 -54.53
CA THR A 503 -10.60 -36.57 -53.69
C THR A 503 -10.05 -36.16 -52.32
N PHE A 504 -10.55 -36.80 -51.26
CA PHE A 504 -10.06 -36.64 -49.88
C PHE A 504 -8.62 -37.16 -49.76
N LEU A 505 -7.73 -36.33 -49.21
CA LEU A 505 -6.33 -36.68 -48.98
C LEU A 505 -6.12 -37.11 -47.53
N THR A 506 -6.35 -36.21 -46.58
CA THR A 506 -6.16 -36.44 -45.15
C THR A 506 -7.01 -35.47 -44.34
N GLY A 507 -7.31 -35.80 -43.09
CA GLY A 507 -8.11 -34.94 -42.24
C GLY A 507 -8.21 -35.46 -40.81
N GLY A 508 -8.64 -34.58 -39.91
CA GLY A 508 -8.72 -34.90 -38.49
C GLY A 508 -8.98 -33.69 -37.62
N ASP A 509 -9.26 -33.96 -36.36
CA ASP A 509 -9.54 -32.96 -35.34
C ASP A 509 -8.25 -32.38 -34.77
N GLY A 510 -8.35 -31.21 -34.13
CA GLY A 510 -7.25 -30.55 -33.44
C GLY A 510 -6.49 -29.55 -34.31
N ALA A 511 -7.23 -28.72 -35.03
CA ALA A 511 -6.73 -27.57 -35.76
C ALA A 511 -7.44 -26.29 -35.31
N TYR A 512 -6.70 -25.17 -35.28
CA TYR A 512 -7.22 -23.83 -35.09
C TYR A 512 -7.25 -23.08 -36.40
N ILE A 513 -8.33 -22.35 -36.70
CA ILE A 513 -8.33 -21.31 -37.73
C ILE A 513 -8.27 -19.93 -37.08
N TYR A 514 -7.46 -19.06 -37.65
CA TYR A 514 -7.28 -17.68 -37.20
C TYR A 514 -7.11 -16.77 -38.41
N SER A 515 -7.49 -15.51 -38.29
CA SER A 515 -7.21 -14.47 -39.29
C SER A 515 -6.44 -13.35 -38.63
N GLY A 516 -5.68 -12.55 -39.40
CA GLY A 516 -5.00 -11.36 -38.86
C GLY A 516 -5.90 -10.25 -38.28
N ASN A 517 -7.21 -10.50 -38.13
CA ASN A 517 -8.12 -9.63 -37.42
C ASN A 517 -7.84 -9.73 -35.91
N SER A 518 -7.39 -8.64 -35.29
CA SER A 518 -7.15 -8.55 -33.85
C SER A 518 -8.41 -8.79 -33.00
N GLN A 519 -9.59 -8.80 -33.64
CA GLN A 519 -10.89 -8.98 -33.00
C GLN A 519 -11.40 -10.44 -32.99
N ALA A 520 -10.80 -11.33 -33.80
CA ALA A 520 -11.23 -12.73 -33.92
C ALA A 520 -10.43 -13.63 -32.98
N MET A 521 -11.11 -14.50 -32.23
CA MET A 521 -10.44 -15.54 -31.44
C MET A 521 -10.06 -16.73 -32.34
N PRO A 522 -9.01 -17.51 -31.99
CA PRO A 522 -8.73 -18.76 -32.67
C PRO A 522 -9.88 -19.77 -32.46
N GLU A 523 -10.43 -20.28 -33.56
CA GLU A 523 -11.57 -21.19 -33.54
C GLU A 523 -11.15 -22.65 -33.79
N GLU A 524 -11.56 -23.57 -32.92
CA GLU A 524 -11.16 -24.99 -33.01
C GLU A 524 -12.08 -25.76 -33.94
N GLY A 525 -11.51 -26.57 -34.83
CA GLY A 525 -12.33 -27.35 -35.74
C GLY A 525 -11.60 -28.54 -36.34
N LYS A 526 -12.32 -29.20 -37.24
CA LYS A 526 -11.83 -30.33 -38.01
C LYS A 526 -11.29 -29.82 -39.34
N LEU A 527 -10.06 -30.19 -39.65
CA LEU A 527 -9.40 -29.81 -40.89
C LEU A 527 -9.32 -31.01 -41.83
N CYS A 528 -9.76 -30.83 -43.07
CA CYS A 528 -9.70 -31.83 -44.12
C CYS A 528 -9.01 -31.24 -45.36
N PHE A 529 -8.01 -31.96 -45.87
CA PHE A 529 -7.30 -31.64 -47.10
C PHE A 529 -7.87 -32.47 -48.25
N PHE A 530 -8.14 -31.81 -49.36
CA PHE A 530 -8.64 -32.40 -50.59
C PHE A 530 -7.73 -32.04 -51.76
N SER A 531 -7.82 -32.81 -52.85
CA SER A 531 -7.03 -32.55 -54.07
C SER A 531 -7.18 -31.11 -54.62
N GLY A 532 -8.35 -30.50 -54.47
CA GLY A 532 -8.72 -29.17 -54.95
C GLY A 532 -8.68 -28.04 -53.91
N GLY A 533 -8.37 -28.31 -52.63
CA GLY A 533 -8.34 -27.27 -51.60
C GLY A 533 -8.38 -27.79 -50.17
N ILE A 534 -8.74 -26.90 -49.24
CA ILE A 534 -8.84 -27.16 -47.80
C ILE A 534 -10.29 -26.93 -47.35
N LEU A 535 -10.81 -27.82 -46.52
CA LEU A 535 -12.10 -27.69 -45.85
C LEU A 535 -11.84 -27.62 -44.34
N PHE A 536 -12.30 -26.55 -43.71
CA PHE A 536 -12.31 -26.43 -42.26
C PHE A 536 -13.76 -26.50 -41.77
N SER A 537 -14.10 -27.55 -41.03
CA SER A 537 -15.44 -27.74 -40.46
C SER A 537 -15.44 -27.26 -39.01
N HIS A 538 -16.22 -26.22 -38.74
CA HIS A 538 -16.43 -25.70 -37.39
C HIS A 538 -17.79 -26.18 -36.84
N PRO A 539 -17.88 -26.62 -35.58
CA PRO A 539 -19.15 -27.07 -34.98
C PRO A 539 -20.27 -26.03 -35.05
N HIS A 540 -19.91 -24.74 -34.95
CA HIS A 540 -20.86 -23.62 -34.86
C HIS A 540 -21.05 -22.87 -36.20
N HIS A 541 -20.00 -22.79 -37.02
CA HIS A 541 -20.02 -21.99 -38.25
C HIS A 541 -20.29 -22.83 -39.50
N GLY A 542 -20.21 -24.15 -39.41
CA GLY A 542 -20.27 -25.05 -40.56
C GLY A 542 -18.96 -25.09 -41.35
N SER A 543 -19.06 -25.49 -42.61
CA SER A 543 -17.92 -25.71 -43.50
C SER A 543 -17.36 -24.40 -44.07
N ILE A 544 -16.06 -24.18 -43.90
CA ILE A 544 -15.29 -23.11 -44.54
C ILE A 544 -14.44 -23.75 -45.63
N THR A 545 -14.81 -23.50 -46.88
CA THR A 545 -14.12 -24.06 -48.04
C THR A 545 -13.13 -23.06 -48.63
N ILE A 546 -11.85 -23.44 -48.64
CA ILE A 546 -10.77 -22.68 -49.27
C ILE A 546 -10.28 -23.46 -50.49
N SER A 547 -10.78 -23.10 -51.68
CA SER A 547 -10.33 -23.68 -52.96
C SER A 547 -8.93 -23.18 -53.33
N LYS A 548 -8.13 -24.01 -54.01
CA LYS A 548 -6.85 -23.59 -54.62
C LYS A 548 -7.01 -22.39 -55.55
N ASN A 549 -8.15 -22.22 -56.21
CA ASN A 549 -8.42 -21.08 -57.11
C ASN A 549 -8.46 -19.74 -56.35
N HIS A 550 -8.77 -19.80 -55.05
CA HIS A 550 -8.88 -18.65 -54.15
C HIS A 550 -7.62 -18.43 -53.31
N MET A 551 -6.60 -19.28 -53.40
CA MET A 551 -5.33 -19.11 -52.71
C MET A 551 -4.33 -18.37 -53.60
N ASN A 552 -3.63 -17.39 -53.03
CA ASN A 552 -2.47 -16.75 -53.65
C ASN A 552 -1.18 -17.49 -53.28
N SER A 553 -1.02 -17.83 -51.99
CA SER A 553 0.13 -18.58 -51.50
C SER A 553 -0.24 -19.38 -50.25
N ILE A 554 0.44 -20.51 -50.03
CA ILE A 554 0.40 -21.25 -48.78
C ILE A 554 1.83 -21.44 -48.30
N LYS A 555 2.11 -21.12 -47.03
CA LYS A 555 3.42 -21.29 -46.41
C LYS A 555 3.26 -22.13 -45.15
N PHE A 556 4.25 -22.96 -44.88
CA PHE A 556 4.22 -23.88 -43.75
C PHE A 556 5.33 -23.53 -42.75
N TYR A 557 5.01 -23.66 -41.47
CA TYR A 557 5.93 -23.46 -40.36
C TYR A 557 5.85 -24.65 -39.40
N ASP A 558 7.01 -25.24 -39.08
CA ASP A 558 7.15 -26.49 -38.31
C ASP A 558 7.67 -26.26 -36.87
N GLY A 559 7.98 -25.02 -36.48
CA GLY A 559 8.32 -24.71 -35.08
C GLY A 559 9.62 -25.34 -34.54
N ASP A 560 10.54 -25.73 -35.42
CA ASP A 560 11.88 -26.31 -35.13
C ASP A 560 11.91 -27.57 -34.24
N SER A 561 10.77 -28.05 -33.74
CA SER A 561 10.61 -29.26 -32.91
C SER A 561 9.18 -29.81 -32.97
N THR A 562 9.04 -31.14 -32.92
CA THR A 562 7.74 -31.86 -32.88
C THR A 562 6.88 -31.58 -31.62
N SER A 563 7.41 -30.81 -30.67
CA SER A 563 6.71 -30.33 -29.48
C SER A 563 6.03 -28.95 -29.67
N VAL A 564 6.27 -28.26 -30.79
CA VAL A 564 5.76 -26.92 -31.09
C VAL A 564 4.60 -27.00 -32.10
N VAL A 565 3.65 -26.06 -32.01
CA VAL A 565 2.50 -25.96 -32.92
C VAL A 565 2.99 -25.75 -34.36
N ALA A 566 2.54 -26.57 -35.31
CA ALA A 566 2.79 -26.35 -36.73
C ALA A 566 1.71 -25.42 -37.30
N ALA A 567 2.05 -24.54 -38.24
CA ALA A 567 1.13 -23.53 -38.76
C ALA A 567 1.18 -23.41 -40.29
N LEU A 568 -0.01 -23.27 -40.90
CA LEU A 568 -0.21 -22.99 -42.31
C LEU A 568 -0.65 -21.53 -42.48
N PHE A 569 0.13 -20.77 -43.21
CA PHE A 569 -0.11 -19.37 -43.54
C PHE A 569 -0.71 -19.33 -44.95
N ILE A 570 -1.97 -18.92 -45.09
CA ILE A 570 -2.71 -18.90 -46.35
C ILE A 570 -3.00 -17.44 -46.73
N ASP A 571 -2.31 -16.95 -47.78
CA ASP A 571 -2.68 -15.70 -48.44
C ASP A 571 -3.78 -16.02 -49.46
N PHE A 572 -4.92 -15.32 -49.42
CA PHE A 572 -6.08 -15.60 -50.27
C PHE A 572 -6.51 -14.40 -51.12
N LYS A 573 -7.28 -14.66 -52.19
CA LYS A 573 -7.85 -13.64 -53.08
C LYS A 573 -9.11 -13.03 -52.49
N SER A 574 -9.36 -11.74 -52.74
CA SER A 574 -10.56 -11.04 -52.26
C SER A 574 -11.89 -11.72 -52.66
N SER A 575 -11.91 -12.52 -53.72
CA SER A 575 -13.07 -13.33 -54.10
C SER A 575 -13.51 -14.33 -53.03
N LEU A 576 -12.61 -14.76 -52.13
CA LEU A 576 -12.94 -15.66 -51.02
C LEU A 576 -13.74 -14.96 -49.92
N LEU A 577 -13.66 -13.63 -49.79
CA LEU A 577 -14.35 -12.89 -48.70
C LEU A 577 -15.86 -13.10 -48.74
N ALA A 578 -16.44 -13.30 -49.93
CA ALA A 578 -17.87 -13.59 -50.06
C ALA A 578 -18.29 -14.95 -49.47
N HIS A 579 -17.32 -15.86 -49.29
CA HIS A 579 -17.49 -17.23 -48.83
C HIS A 579 -16.84 -17.49 -47.46
N LEU A 580 -16.30 -16.46 -46.83
CA LEU A 580 -15.63 -16.54 -45.53
C LEU A 580 -16.50 -15.85 -44.48
N PRO A 581 -16.63 -16.39 -43.26
CA PRO A 581 -17.27 -15.70 -42.15
C PRO A 581 -16.68 -14.29 -41.95
N VAL A 582 -17.54 -13.32 -41.65
CA VAL A 582 -17.18 -11.89 -41.57
C VAL A 582 -16.08 -11.62 -40.54
N GLN A 583 -16.03 -12.40 -39.45
CA GLN A 583 -15.01 -12.27 -38.42
C GLN A 583 -13.58 -12.55 -38.93
N PHE A 584 -13.43 -13.32 -40.01
CA PHE A 584 -12.14 -13.61 -40.62
C PHE A 584 -11.77 -12.66 -41.77
N HIS A 585 -12.59 -11.65 -42.05
CA HIS A 585 -12.29 -10.65 -43.06
C HIS A 585 -11.14 -9.78 -42.55
N THR A 586 -10.10 -9.63 -43.37
CA THR A 586 -8.91 -8.86 -43.03
C THR A 586 -8.48 -8.03 -44.24
N SER A 587 -7.95 -6.83 -44.00
CA SER A 587 -7.36 -6.00 -45.06
C SER A 587 -6.13 -6.66 -45.70
N SER A 588 -5.47 -7.57 -44.97
CA SER A 588 -4.32 -8.34 -45.43
C SER A 588 -4.69 -9.61 -46.20
N ASN A 589 -5.98 -9.99 -46.27
CA ASN A 589 -6.50 -11.22 -46.90
C ASN A 589 -5.67 -12.46 -46.53
N PHE A 590 -5.49 -12.66 -45.21
CA PHE A 590 -4.59 -13.65 -44.67
C PHE A 590 -5.24 -14.52 -43.58
N LEU A 591 -5.03 -15.84 -43.65
CA LEU A 591 -5.49 -16.85 -42.68
C LEU A 591 -4.33 -17.68 -42.15
N VAL A 592 -4.40 -18.05 -40.88
CA VAL A 592 -3.51 -19.02 -40.24
C VAL A 592 -4.31 -20.24 -39.84
N ILE A 593 -3.81 -21.43 -40.15
CA ILE A 593 -4.33 -22.69 -39.61
C ILE A 593 -3.24 -23.34 -38.75
N GLY A 594 -3.44 -23.39 -37.44
CA GLY A 594 -2.52 -24.04 -36.49
C GLY A 594 -2.91 -25.50 -36.26
N LEU A 595 -1.93 -26.40 -36.21
CA LEU A 595 -2.12 -27.83 -35.95
C LEU A 595 -1.54 -28.19 -34.58
N PHE A 596 -2.35 -28.80 -33.72
CA PHE A 596 -1.89 -29.18 -32.38
C PHE A 596 -0.77 -30.23 -32.40
N PRO A 597 0.29 -30.07 -31.61
CA PRO A 597 1.30 -31.09 -31.46
C PRO A 597 0.67 -32.43 -31.07
N LYS A 598 1.08 -33.51 -31.75
CA LYS A 598 0.62 -34.89 -31.50
C LYS A 598 -0.87 -35.18 -31.80
N SER A 599 -1.64 -34.22 -32.32
CA SER A 599 -3.03 -34.46 -32.74
C SER A 599 -3.12 -35.42 -33.93
N LYS A 600 -4.33 -35.92 -34.21
CA LYS A 600 -4.58 -36.80 -35.36
C LYS A 600 -4.24 -36.08 -36.67
N ILE A 601 -4.67 -34.83 -36.83
CA ILE A 601 -4.38 -34.04 -38.02
C ILE A 601 -2.90 -33.74 -38.17
N TYR A 602 -2.20 -33.42 -37.07
CA TYR A 602 -0.76 -33.19 -37.09
C TYR A 602 -0.03 -34.43 -37.61
N LYS A 603 -0.26 -35.60 -37.00
CA LYS A 603 0.35 -36.86 -37.44
C LYS A 603 0.00 -37.22 -38.89
N ALA A 604 -1.25 -37.00 -39.30
CA ALA A 604 -1.74 -37.30 -40.63
C ALA A 604 -1.24 -36.34 -41.72
N PHE A 605 -0.85 -35.10 -41.33
CA PHE A 605 -0.24 -34.12 -42.21
C PHE A 605 1.23 -34.48 -42.53
N TYR A 606 2.03 -34.85 -41.52
CA TYR A 606 3.44 -35.24 -41.73
C TYR A 606 3.60 -36.62 -42.39
N SER A 607 2.65 -37.54 -42.19
CA SER A 607 2.73 -38.89 -42.78
C SER A 607 2.59 -38.91 -44.31
N GLN A 608 1.95 -37.89 -44.90
CA GLN A 608 1.63 -37.88 -46.34
C GLN A 608 2.69 -37.25 -47.26
N LYS A 609 3.86 -36.81 -46.75
CA LYS A 609 4.89 -36.08 -47.56
C LYS A 609 4.29 -34.95 -48.42
N LEU A 610 3.20 -34.33 -47.97
CA LEU A 610 2.35 -33.51 -48.84
C LEU A 610 2.98 -32.15 -49.21
N PHE A 611 3.98 -31.69 -48.44
CA PHE A 611 4.67 -30.41 -48.67
C PHE A 611 6.13 -30.45 -48.15
N ASN A 612 7.05 -31.05 -48.90
CA ASN A 612 8.48 -31.10 -48.56
C ASN A 612 9.33 -29.92 -49.10
N ALA A 613 8.73 -28.78 -49.48
CA ALA A 613 9.46 -27.71 -50.20
C ALA A 613 9.19 -26.27 -49.75
N LEU A 614 8.58 -26.02 -48.59
CA LEU A 614 8.21 -24.65 -48.15
C LEU A 614 8.55 -24.40 -46.67
N SER A 615 9.82 -24.53 -46.29
CA SER A 615 10.31 -24.09 -44.98
C SER A 615 10.91 -22.68 -45.09
N TYR A 616 10.40 -21.73 -44.31
CA TYR A 616 10.90 -20.35 -44.24
C TYR A 616 11.36 -20.04 -42.80
N PRO A 617 12.44 -19.26 -42.58
CA PRO A 617 12.82 -18.81 -41.25
C PRO A 617 11.78 -17.82 -40.67
N PRO A 618 11.67 -17.71 -39.34
CA PRO A 618 10.70 -16.82 -38.68
C PRO A 618 11.00 -15.35 -39.03
N GLY A 619 10.06 -14.69 -39.72
CA GLY A 619 10.07 -13.25 -39.97
C GLY A 619 9.16 -12.49 -39.01
N GLU A 620 9.19 -11.14 -39.05
CA GLU A 620 8.46 -10.17 -38.21
C GLU A 620 6.96 -10.44 -37.99
N ARG A 621 6.32 -11.30 -38.80
CA ARG A 621 4.92 -11.70 -38.66
C ARG A 621 4.67 -12.70 -37.53
N TRP A 622 5.67 -13.47 -37.08
CA TRP A 622 5.52 -14.45 -36.00
C TRP A 622 5.41 -13.79 -34.61
N SER A 623 6.07 -12.64 -34.43
CA SER A 623 5.96 -11.80 -33.23
C SER A 623 4.57 -11.20 -33.01
N GLN A 624 3.72 -11.15 -34.05
CA GLN A 624 2.32 -10.72 -33.93
C GLN A 624 1.37 -11.85 -33.48
N LEU A 625 1.82 -13.11 -33.51
CA LEU A 625 1.01 -14.30 -33.27
C LEU A 625 1.25 -14.94 -31.89
N THR A 626 2.02 -14.31 -31.01
CA THR A 626 2.20 -14.75 -29.62
C THR A 626 0.94 -14.40 -28.81
N ILE A 627 -0.17 -15.06 -29.12
CA ILE A 627 -1.45 -14.85 -28.45
C ILE A 627 -1.53 -15.85 -27.29
N SER A 628 -1.37 -15.34 -26.07
CA SER A 628 -1.76 -16.09 -24.87
C SER A 628 -3.28 -16.18 -24.82
N ALA A 629 -3.81 -17.33 -24.38
CA ALA A 629 -5.24 -17.54 -24.14
C ALA A 629 -5.76 -16.80 -22.87
N SER A 630 -5.19 -15.63 -22.56
CA SER A 630 -5.56 -14.76 -21.44
C SER A 630 -6.13 -13.45 -21.97
N LEU A 631 -6.71 -12.61 -21.09
CA LEU A 631 -7.01 -11.21 -21.40
C LEU A 631 -5.79 -10.59 -22.11
N PRO A 632 -5.87 -10.25 -23.41
CA PRO A 632 -4.76 -9.65 -24.11
C PRO A 632 -4.37 -8.37 -23.37
N GLU A 633 -3.07 -8.10 -23.24
CA GLU A 633 -2.52 -6.88 -22.61
C GLU A 633 -2.57 -6.82 -21.07
N LEU A 634 -3.15 -7.80 -20.36
CA LEU A 634 -3.24 -7.80 -18.89
C LEU A 634 -1.87 -7.61 -18.20
N GLU A 635 -0.82 -8.30 -18.66
CA GLU A 635 0.53 -8.18 -18.09
C GLU A 635 1.11 -6.76 -18.22
N ARG A 636 0.73 -6.00 -19.25
CA ARG A 636 1.15 -4.61 -19.45
C ARG A 636 0.25 -3.63 -18.70
N PHE A 637 -1.04 -3.95 -18.59
CA PHE A 637 -2.03 -3.12 -17.92
C PHE A 637 -1.81 -3.08 -16.41
N LEU A 638 -1.51 -4.21 -15.76
CA LEU A 638 -1.41 -4.29 -14.29
C LEU A 638 -0.34 -3.34 -13.69
N PRO A 639 0.92 -3.29 -14.18
CA PRO A 639 1.91 -2.34 -13.67
C PRO A 639 1.52 -0.88 -13.93
N HIS A 640 0.86 -0.60 -15.05
CA HIS A 640 0.37 0.73 -15.41
C HIS A 640 -0.77 1.16 -14.46
N PHE A 641 -1.73 0.28 -14.23
CA PHE A 641 -2.86 0.52 -13.33
C PHE A 641 -2.41 0.68 -11.87
N ALA A 642 -1.43 -0.10 -11.42
CA ALA A 642 -0.87 0.06 -10.08
C ALA A 642 -0.33 1.49 -9.87
N VAL A 643 0.35 2.05 -10.85
CA VAL A 643 0.91 3.41 -10.75
C VAL A 643 -0.20 4.46 -10.81
N SER A 644 -1.15 4.33 -11.74
CA SER A 644 -2.24 5.29 -11.92
C SER A 644 -3.20 5.37 -10.74
N SER A 645 -3.46 4.23 -10.09
CA SER A 645 -4.40 4.13 -8.96
C SER A 645 -3.80 4.65 -7.65
N ILE A 646 -2.47 4.58 -7.49
CA ILE A 646 -1.78 5.01 -6.27
C ILE A 646 -1.58 6.53 -6.20
N SER A 647 -1.38 7.20 -7.34
CA SER A 647 -1.22 8.65 -7.35
C SER A 647 -1.56 9.32 -8.68
N ARG A 648 -1.93 10.60 -8.57
CA ARG A 648 -2.07 11.54 -9.69
C ARG A 648 -0.84 12.44 -9.87
N GLU A 649 0.21 12.26 -9.07
CA GLU A 649 1.44 13.04 -9.22
C GLU A 649 2.23 12.59 -10.47
N PRO A 650 2.82 13.52 -11.25
CA PRO A 650 3.53 13.16 -12.47
C PRO A 650 4.76 12.27 -12.26
N VAL A 651 4.95 11.30 -13.14
CA VAL A 651 6.15 10.46 -13.23
C VAL A 651 7.08 11.02 -14.30
N MET A 652 8.39 11.05 -14.05
CA MET A 652 9.36 11.51 -15.05
C MET A 652 9.42 10.54 -16.23
N ARG A 653 9.40 11.04 -17.48
CA ARG A 653 9.46 10.20 -18.70
C ARG A 653 10.63 9.22 -18.72
N ALA A 654 11.78 9.64 -18.18
CA ALA A 654 12.99 8.82 -18.08
C ALA A 654 12.86 7.65 -17.08
N HIS A 655 11.97 7.76 -16.11
CA HIS A 655 11.75 6.73 -15.08
C HIS A 655 10.55 5.83 -15.39
N LEU A 656 9.70 6.21 -16.36
CA LEU A 656 8.50 5.45 -16.71
C LEU A 656 8.76 3.96 -17.01
N PRO A 657 9.79 3.55 -17.78
CA PRO A 657 10.04 2.12 -18.03
C PRO A 657 10.37 1.34 -16.76
N ILE A 658 11.14 1.95 -15.84
CA ILE A 658 11.47 1.38 -14.51
C ILE A 658 10.20 1.20 -13.69
N VAL A 659 9.40 2.27 -13.65
CA VAL A 659 8.14 2.30 -12.91
C VAL A 659 7.18 1.27 -13.50
N LEU A 660 7.10 1.08 -14.81
CA LEU A 660 6.24 0.06 -15.44
C LEU A 660 6.83 -1.35 -15.48
N GLN A 661 8.01 -1.59 -14.87
CA GLN A 661 8.71 -2.88 -14.88
C GLN A 661 8.98 -3.42 -16.30
N GLN A 662 9.16 -2.52 -17.27
CA GLN A 662 9.45 -2.89 -18.64
C GLN A 662 10.92 -3.33 -18.73
N SER A 663 11.15 -4.54 -19.27
CA SER A 663 12.48 -5.10 -19.50
C SER A 663 13.15 -4.43 -20.70
N GLU A 664 13.37 -3.13 -20.64
CA GLU A 664 14.32 -2.46 -21.52
C GLU A 664 15.59 -2.21 -20.73
N LEU A 665 16.71 -2.67 -21.29
CA LEU A 665 18.04 -2.23 -20.91
C LEU A 665 18.08 -0.72 -21.10
N ILE A 666 17.74 0.03 -20.06
CA ILE A 666 18.06 1.44 -20.00
C ILE A 666 19.57 1.47 -20.24
N PRO A 667 20.05 2.15 -21.29
CA PRO A 667 21.47 2.39 -21.39
C PRO A 667 21.80 3.12 -20.10
N VAL A 668 22.52 2.47 -19.20
CA VAL A 668 23.14 3.14 -18.07
C VAL A 668 23.94 4.23 -18.75
N SER A 669 23.39 5.44 -18.79
CA SER A 669 24.12 6.58 -19.31
C SER A 669 25.39 6.55 -18.48
N LYS A 670 26.55 6.33 -19.10
CA LYS A 670 27.83 6.47 -18.44
C LYS A 670 27.71 7.77 -17.65
N ALA A 671 27.53 7.65 -16.34
CA ALA A 671 27.34 8.81 -15.51
C ALA A 671 28.56 9.67 -15.79
N LYS A 672 28.34 10.92 -16.20
CA LYS A 672 29.44 11.88 -16.33
C LYS A 672 30.28 11.73 -15.06
N ASN A 673 31.54 11.35 -15.23
CA ASN A 673 32.41 10.85 -14.15
C ASN A 673 32.79 11.95 -13.12
N ASP A 674 32.17 13.13 -13.21
CA ASP A 674 32.55 14.34 -12.46
C ASP A 674 31.54 14.75 -11.37
N LYS A 675 30.45 13.99 -11.15
CA LYS A 675 29.49 14.31 -10.06
C LYS A 675 30.01 13.90 -8.69
N VAL A 676 29.75 14.74 -7.68
CA VAL A 676 29.99 14.42 -6.26
C VAL A 676 28.93 13.42 -5.78
N ALA A 677 29.38 12.26 -5.28
CA ALA A 677 28.47 11.28 -4.69
C ALA A 677 28.19 11.61 -3.23
N ILE A 678 26.90 11.74 -2.87
CA ILE A 678 26.44 11.98 -1.50
C ILE A 678 26.03 10.66 -0.87
N THR A 679 26.65 10.32 0.26
CA THR A 679 26.20 9.24 1.16
C THR A 679 25.47 9.87 2.34
N ILE A 680 24.23 9.47 2.57
CA ILE A 680 23.43 9.96 3.70
C ILE A 680 23.45 8.91 4.81
N ILE A 681 23.86 9.32 6.00
CA ILE A 681 23.78 8.51 7.22
C ILE A 681 22.71 9.13 8.13
N THR A 682 21.72 8.33 8.51
CA THR A 682 20.68 8.72 9.47
C THR A 682 20.65 7.77 10.66
N GLY A 683 19.97 8.14 11.73
CA GLY A 683 19.72 7.25 12.86
C GLY A 683 19.15 8.04 14.04
N LEU A 684 18.45 7.34 14.92
CA LEU A 684 17.94 7.94 16.15
C LEU A 684 19.08 8.50 17.02
N PRO A 685 18.84 9.51 17.86
CA PRO A 685 19.85 10.00 18.78
C PRO A 685 20.49 8.85 19.59
N GLY A 686 21.80 8.90 19.80
CA GLY A 686 22.52 7.86 20.55
C GLY A 686 22.84 6.58 19.77
N CYS A 687 22.51 6.48 18.48
CA CYS A 687 22.88 5.35 17.61
C CYS A 687 24.35 5.31 17.19
N ARG A 688 25.22 6.16 17.75
CA ARG A 688 26.67 6.22 17.44
C ARG A 688 26.99 6.38 15.95
N SER A 689 26.09 7.03 15.18
CA SER A 689 26.34 7.35 13.77
C SER A 689 27.60 8.18 13.56
N SER A 690 27.99 9.01 14.54
CA SER A 690 29.27 9.74 14.58
C SER A 690 30.49 8.83 14.58
N ASP A 691 30.44 7.70 15.31
CA ASP A 691 31.59 6.80 15.49
C ASP A 691 31.85 6.01 14.20
N LEU A 692 30.78 5.64 13.49
CA LEU A 692 30.85 5.02 12.17
C LEU A 692 31.60 5.92 11.17
N ILE A 693 31.41 7.24 11.26
CA ILE A 693 32.07 8.22 10.39
C ILE A 693 33.54 8.36 10.74
N TRP A 694 33.89 8.42 12.02
CA TRP A 694 35.29 8.50 12.44
C TRP A 694 36.10 7.27 11.97
N PHE A 695 35.47 6.09 11.99
CA PHE A 695 36.05 4.89 11.40
C PHE A 695 36.18 5.00 9.88
N ASP A 696 35.11 5.42 9.18
CA ASP A 696 35.11 5.52 7.72
C ASP A 696 36.11 6.58 7.22
N PHE A 697 36.28 7.69 7.93
CA PHE A 697 37.28 8.71 7.63
C PHE A 697 38.72 8.16 7.78
N ARG A 698 38.97 7.31 8.79
CA ARG A 698 40.26 6.63 8.98
C ARG A 698 40.53 5.58 7.90
N GLN A 699 39.52 4.83 7.46
CA GLN A 699 39.63 3.85 6.36
C GLN A 699 39.73 4.53 4.99
N GLN A 700 39.03 5.63 4.74
CA GLN A 700 39.15 6.41 3.50
C GLN A 700 40.55 7.00 3.34
N THR A 701 41.25 7.32 4.42
CA THR A 701 42.67 7.71 4.37
C THR A 701 43.57 6.57 3.85
N LEU A 702 43.15 5.31 3.98
CA LEU A 702 43.82 4.12 3.43
C LEU A 702 43.31 3.75 2.01
N LEU A 703 42.04 3.98 1.69
CA LEU A 703 41.41 3.68 0.39
C LEU A 703 41.58 4.79 -0.68
N PHE A 704 42.14 5.94 -0.32
CA PHE A 704 42.45 7.05 -1.24
C PHE A 704 43.31 6.64 -2.45
N PHE A 705 43.93 5.46 -2.40
CA PHE A 705 44.72 4.94 -3.52
C PHE A 705 43.88 4.41 -4.71
N HIS A 706 42.54 4.31 -4.65
CA HIS A 706 41.75 3.65 -5.72
C HIS A 706 40.54 4.43 -6.31
N SER A 707 40.18 5.64 -5.85
CA SER A 707 39.02 6.40 -6.38
C SER A 707 39.34 7.87 -6.69
N HIS A 708 39.15 8.31 -7.94
CA HIS A 708 39.36 9.69 -8.42
C HIS A 708 38.15 10.64 -8.20
N LYS A 709 37.06 10.19 -7.57
CA LYS A 709 35.82 10.99 -7.38
C LYS A 709 35.69 11.56 -5.97
N MET A 710 35.27 12.83 -5.87
CA MET A 710 34.91 13.46 -4.59
C MET A 710 33.60 12.88 -4.03
N ARG A 711 33.59 12.60 -2.73
CA ARG A 711 32.43 12.08 -1.99
C ARG A 711 32.08 13.01 -0.83
N LEU A 712 30.78 13.16 -0.57
CA LEU A 712 30.25 13.95 0.54
C LEU A 712 29.45 13.05 1.47
N LEU A 713 29.79 13.05 2.75
CA LEU A 713 29.07 12.32 3.78
C LEU A 713 28.16 13.28 4.55
N VAL A 714 26.85 13.04 4.51
CA VAL A 714 25.83 13.88 5.16
C VAL A 714 25.19 13.10 6.30
N VAL A 715 25.25 13.66 7.51
CA VAL A 715 24.69 13.04 8.72
C VAL A 715 23.44 13.77 9.12
N LEU A 716 22.32 13.04 9.20
CA LEU A 716 21.07 13.62 9.66
C LEU A 716 21.03 13.61 11.19
N GLN A 717 20.59 14.74 11.76
CA GLN A 717 20.46 14.87 13.21
C GLN A 717 19.08 14.37 13.67
N GLY A 718 19.09 13.40 14.58
CA GLY A 718 17.95 12.98 15.39
C GLY A 718 16.74 12.47 14.61
N TYR A 719 15.67 13.25 14.63
CA TYR A 719 14.34 12.86 14.10
C TYR A 719 14.03 13.48 12.73
N THR A 720 15.05 14.00 12.03
CA THR A 720 14.92 14.52 10.67
C THR A 720 14.49 13.42 9.70
N ASP A 721 13.45 13.65 8.91
CA ASP A 721 13.00 12.65 7.94
C ASP A 721 13.89 12.64 6.69
N VAL A 722 14.23 11.43 6.24
CA VAL A 722 15.07 11.20 5.07
C VAL A 722 14.40 11.75 3.80
N ILE A 723 13.08 11.66 3.66
CA ILE A 723 12.38 12.12 2.45
C ILE A 723 12.53 13.62 2.25
N ASP A 724 12.50 14.41 3.33
CA ASP A 724 12.60 15.87 3.25
C ASP A 724 13.99 16.30 2.74
N VAL A 725 15.04 15.60 3.16
CA VAL A 725 16.41 15.82 2.69
C VAL A 725 16.56 15.42 1.22
N VAL A 726 16.01 14.25 0.84
CA VAL A 726 16.02 13.79 -0.55
C VAL A 726 15.29 14.80 -1.45
N GLN A 727 14.13 15.29 -1.03
CA GLN A 727 13.35 16.30 -1.75
C GLN A 727 14.11 17.62 -1.86
N ALA A 728 14.76 18.09 -0.79
CA ALA A 728 15.56 19.31 -0.79
C ALA A 728 16.75 19.23 -1.76
N LEU A 729 17.45 18.09 -1.80
CA LEU A 729 18.53 17.83 -2.76
C LEU A 729 17.99 17.77 -4.20
N GLN A 730 16.85 17.11 -4.41
CA GLN A 730 16.26 16.92 -5.73
C GLN A 730 15.62 18.20 -6.29
N THR A 731 15.11 19.08 -5.45
CA THR A 731 14.42 20.33 -5.83
C THR A 731 15.24 21.58 -5.57
N HIS A 732 16.56 21.42 -5.43
CA HIS A 732 17.47 22.53 -5.18
C HIS A 732 17.24 23.69 -6.19
N PRO A 733 17.11 24.94 -5.71
CA PRO A 733 16.72 26.08 -6.55
C PRO A 733 17.76 26.42 -7.61
N ASP A 734 19.04 26.18 -7.32
CA ASP A 734 20.14 26.34 -8.27
C ASP A 734 20.33 25.05 -9.10
N PRO A 735 20.11 25.10 -10.43
CA PRO A 735 20.25 23.94 -11.32
C PRO A 735 21.70 23.46 -11.49
N ASP A 736 22.69 24.35 -11.36
CA ASP A 736 24.11 24.01 -11.48
C ASP A 736 24.52 23.17 -10.27
N VAL A 737 24.10 23.60 -9.06
CA VAL A 737 24.30 22.85 -7.81
C VAL A 737 23.59 21.49 -7.88
N LYS A 738 22.30 21.46 -8.29
CA LYS A 738 21.54 20.21 -8.49
C LYS A 738 22.23 19.24 -9.46
N SER A 739 22.83 19.75 -10.52
CA SER A 739 23.50 18.92 -11.53
C SER A 739 24.85 18.37 -11.05
N SER A 740 25.46 19.00 -10.04
CA SER A 740 26.81 18.72 -9.53
C SER A 740 26.89 17.53 -8.58
N PHE A 741 25.79 17.15 -7.93
CA PHE A 741 25.76 16.01 -7.01
C PHE A 741 24.78 14.91 -7.45
N MET A 742 24.95 13.74 -6.84
CA MET A 742 24.01 12.62 -6.90
C MET A 742 23.96 11.91 -5.55
N ILE A 743 22.80 11.37 -5.19
CA ILE A 743 22.68 10.53 -3.99
C ILE A 743 23.14 9.12 -4.37
N GLY A 744 24.18 8.63 -3.70
CA GLY A 744 24.72 7.29 -3.91
C GLY A 744 23.94 6.23 -3.14
N THR A 745 23.83 6.42 -1.82
CA THR A 745 23.23 5.46 -0.89
C THR A 745 22.77 6.15 0.39
N ILE A 746 21.79 5.54 1.06
CA ILE A 746 21.27 6.01 2.35
C ILE A 746 21.33 4.83 3.32
N SER A 747 22.05 5.03 4.44
CA SER A 747 22.23 4.04 5.48
C SER A 747 21.72 4.54 6.82
N THR A 748 21.04 3.68 7.56
CA THR A 748 20.46 4.02 8.88
C THR A 748 21.18 3.27 9.98
N CYS A 749 21.73 3.99 10.95
CA CYS A 749 22.31 3.42 12.15
C CYS A 749 21.21 3.12 13.18
N VAL A 750 21.22 1.89 13.70
CA VAL A 750 20.25 1.40 14.66
C VAL A 750 20.97 0.85 15.88
N GLU A 751 20.58 1.38 17.04
CA GLU A 751 20.96 0.85 18.35
C GLU A 751 19.78 0.00 18.87
N PRO A 752 19.89 -1.36 18.87
CA PRO A 752 18.78 -2.24 19.25
C PRO A 752 18.16 -1.90 20.62
N LEU A 753 18.97 -1.49 21.59
CA LEU A 753 18.52 -1.16 22.95
C LEU A 753 17.89 0.24 23.07
N SER A 754 17.72 0.97 21.97
CA SER A 754 17.22 2.35 21.95
C SER A 754 16.21 2.59 20.83
N CYS A 755 15.48 1.55 20.42
CA CYS A 755 14.41 1.64 19.42
C CYS A 755 13.01 1.88 20.04
N TYR A 756 12.82 1.47 21.30
CA TYR A 756 11.55 1.53 22.01
C TYR A 756 11.59 2.57 23.15
N MET A 757 10.49 3.30 23.31
CA MET A 757 10.27 4.22 24.42
C MET A 757 9.67 3.50 25.63
N GLU A 758 8.69 2.63 25.38
CA GLU A 758 7.92 1.87 26.37
C GLU A 758 7.25 0.69 25.65
N HIS A 759 7.24 -0.51 26.24
CA HIS A 759 6.71 -1.75 25.62
C HIS A 759 7.13 -1.90 24.14
N ARG A 760 6.17 -2.01 23.21
CA ARG A 760 6.39 -1.99 21.74
C ARG A 760 6.18 -0.62 21.10
N PHE A 761 6.05 0.45 21.88
CA PHE A 761 5.97 1.82 21.40
C PHE A 761 7.35 2.32 20.95
N LEU A 762 7.48 2.60 19.65
CA LEU A 762 8.75 2.98 19.03
C LEU A 762 9.07 4.46 19.24
N PHE A 763 10.36 4.79 19.24
CA PHE A 763 10.79 6.18 19.11
C PHE A 763 10.27 6.79 17.80
N PRO A 764 9.99 8.10 17.79
CA PRO A 764 9.45 8.80 16.63
C PRO A 764 10.29 8.56 15.37
N LYS A 765 9.63 8.40 14.22
CA LYS A 765 10.26 8.25 12.89
C LYS A 765 11.21 7.05 12.75
N PHE A 766 11.27 6.12 13.70
CA PHE A 766 12.20 4.98 13.61
C PHE A 766 11.98 4.13 12.34
N LEU A 767 10.73 3.69 12.10
CA LEU A 767 10.40 2.91 10.90
C LEU A 767 10.51 3.74 9.63
N ASP A 768 10.18 5.03 9.69
CA ASP A 768 10.36 5.96 8.58
C ASP A 768 11.83 6.05 8.14
N GLN A 769 12.75 6.05 9.10
CA GLN A 769 14.19 5.98 8.86
C GLN A 769 14.67 4.59 8.41
N CYS A 770 13.80 3.57 8.34
CA CYS A 770 14.13 2.25 7.78
C CYS A 770 13.38 1.97 6.47
N SER A 771 12.64 2.96 5.95
CA SER A 771 11.60 2.76 4.96
C SER A 771 12.11 2.38 3.55
N GLN A 772 11.30 1.56 2.87
CA GLN A 772 11.59 1.06 1.54
C GLN A 772 11.65 2.17 0.49
N GLY A 773 12.62 2.07 -0.41
CA GLY A 773 12.84 3.02 -1.51
C GLY A 773 13.75 4.18 -1.15
N LEU A 774 13.86 4.54 0.13
CA LEU A 774 14.81 5.53 0.62
C LEU A 774 16.08 4.85 1.12
N VAL A 775 15.95 3.96 2.10
CA VAL A 775 17.08 3.37 2.82
C VAL A 775 17.44 2.02 2.23
N SER A 776 18.72 1.84 1.91
CA SER A 776 19.25 0.59 1.37
C SER A 776 19.88 -0.30 2.44
N ASN A 777 20.50 0.31 3.46
CA ASN A 777 21.25 -0.42 4.48
C ASN A 777 20.82 0.01 5.88
N VAL A 778 20.71 -0.97 6.77
CA VAL A 778 20.56 -0.74 8.21
C VAL A 778 21.78 -1.30 8.92
N VAL A 779 22.43 -0.44 9.70
CA VAL A 779 23.70 -0.69 10.37
C VAL A 779 23.47 -0.79 11.88
N PHE A 780 23.67 -1.96 12.45
CA PHE A 780 23.51 -2.17 13.89
C PHE A 780 24.80 -1.84 14.65
N THR A 781 24.73 -0.92 15.61
CA THR A 781 25.93 -0.28 16.20
C THR A 781 26.41 -0.83 17.54
N SER A 782 25.72 -1.81 18.13
CA SER A 782 26.08 -2.37 19.44
C SER A 782 26.05 -3.90 19.51
N HIS A 783 26.67 -4.41 20.58
CA HIS A 783 26.73 -5.83 20.87
C HIS A 783 25.38 -6.28 21.43
N THR A 784 24.64 -7.01 20.62
CA THR A 784 23.94 -8.17 21.17
C THR A 784 24.92 -9.34 21.05
N THR A 785 25.56 -9.74 22.15
CA THR A 785 26.68 -10.71 22.20
C THR A 785 26.40 -12.09 21.58
N GLU A 786 25.18 -12.32 21.10
CA GLU A 786 24.79 -13.43 20.24
C GLU A 786 24.14 -12.88 18.97
N GLN A 787 24.52 -13.39 17.79
CA GLN A 787 23.79 -13.18 16.52
C GLN A 787 22.31 -13.62 16.61
N ARG A 788 21.90 -14.24 17.71
CA ARG A 788 20.55 -14.73 18.02
C ARG A 788 19.86 -13.97 19.15
N HIS A 789 20.37 -12.82 19.59
CA HIS A 789 19.69 -12.09 20.66
C HIS A 789 18.24 -11.76 20.26
N PRO A 790 17.24 -12.11 21.07
CA PRO A 790 15.83 -12.04 20.69
C PRO A 790 15.42 -10.67 20.17
N LEU A 791 15.87 -9.59 20.83
CA LEU A 791 15.57 -8.21 20.43
C LEU A 791 16.12 -7.85 19.03
N LEU A 792 17.32 -8.33 18.67
CA LEU A 792 17.89 -8.06 17.35
C LEU A 792 17.09 -8.80 16.27
N VAL A 793 16.72 -10.06 16.51
CA VAL A 793 15.91 -10.85 15.59
C VAL A 793 14.51 -10.24 15.41
N GLN A 794 13.91 -9.76 16.50
CA GLN A 794 12.63 -9.06 16.50
C GLN A 794 12.71 -7.76 15.68
N LEU A 795 13.73 -6.93 15.92
CA LEU A 795 13.94 -5.69 15.18
C LEU A 795 14.23 -5.93 13.70
N GLN A 796 15.05 -6.94 13.38
CA GLN A 796 15.28 -7.34 11.99
C GLN A 796 13.99 -7.77 11.31
N SER A 797 13.12 -8.53 11.99
CA SER A 797 11.82 -8.94 11.47
C SER A 797 10.89 -7.74 11.26
N LEU A 798 10.83 -6.82 12.22
CA LEU A 798 10.06 -5.58 12.13
C LEU A 798 10.55 -4.69 10.98
N ILE A 799 11.86 -4.48 10.86
CA ILE A 799 12.45 -3.68 9.80
C ILE A 799 12.25 -4.34 8.44
N ARG A 800 12.36 -5.67 8.34
CA ARG A 800 12.01 -6.41 7.11
C ARG A 800 10.55 -6.28 6.75
N ALA A 801 9.66 -6.21 7.75
CA ALA A 801 8.26 -5.93 7.55
C ALA A 801 7.98 -4.49 7.12
N ALA A 802 8.93 -3.54 7.23
CA ALA A 802 8.80 -2.17 6.69
C ALA A 802 9.63 -1.96 5.40
N ASN A 803 10.66 -2.79 5.18
CA ASN A 803 11.56 -2.73 4.04
C ASN A 803 12.16 -4.12 3.74
N PRO A 804 11.50 -4.93 2.90
CA PRO A 804 11.95 -6.29 2.61
C PRO A 804 13.30 -6.37 1.90
N ALA A 805 13.69 -5.32 1.17
CA ALA A 805 14.91 -5.27 0.35
C ALA A 805 16.13 -4.71 1.11
N VAL A 806 15.99 -4.37 2.39
CA VAL A 806 17.06 -3.80 3.20
C VAL A 806 18.22 -4.78 3.42
N SER A 807 19.44 -4.27 3.37
CA SER A 807 20.65 -5.00 3.76
C SER A 807 21.01 -4.70 5.21
N PHE A 808 21.28 -5.75 5.99
CA PHE A 808 21.70 -5.59 7.39
C PHE A 808 23.21 -5.68 7.51
N VAL A 809 23.81 -4.68 8.15
CA VAL A 809 25.24 -4.60 8.45
C VAL A 809 25.43 -4.59 9.96
N LEU A 810 26.39 -5.35 10.46
CA LEU A 810 26.77 -5.35 11.87
C LEU A 810 28.05 -4.51 12.01
N ALA A 811 27.98 -3.39 12.74
CA ALA A 811 29.09 -2.47 12.93
C ALA A 811 29.28 -2.15 14.42
N GLU A 812 29.87 -3.10 15.15
CA GLU A 812 30.02 -2.99 16.60
C GLU A 812 30.83 -1.75 17.01
N ASN A 813 30.25 -0.91 17.87
CA ASN A 813 30.82 0.37 18.28
C ASN A 813 31.18 1.28 17.09
N GLY A 814 30.46 1.16 15.97
CA GLY A 814 30.74 1.88 14.73
C GLY A 814 31.86 1.29 13.88
N LEU A 815 32.42 0.13 14.25
CA LEU A 815 33.50 -0.53 13.51
C LEU A 815 32.94 -1.51 12.48
N VAL A 816 33.16 -1.23 11.19
CA VAL A 816 32.80 -2.14 10.09
C VAL A 816 34.02 -3.00 9.76
N THR A 817 33.91 -4.32 9.89
CA THR A 817 35.07 -5.23 9.74
C THR A 817 35.17 -5.85 8.34
N ARG A 818 34.07 -5.95 7.59
CA ARG A 818 34.02 -6.57 6.26
C ARG A 818 34.04 -5.52 5.15
N ASN A 819 34.90 -5.71 4.14
CA ASN A 819 34.98 -4.81 2.99
C ASN A 819 33.66 -4.72 2.20
N GLU A 820 32.95 -5.83 2.05
CA GLU A 820 31.63 -5.88 1.38
C GLU A 820 30.63 -4.93 2.06
N ASP A 821 30.65 -4.86 3.40
CA ASP A 821 29.75 -4.00 4.17
C ASP A 821 30.11 -2.51 3.99
N ILE A 822 31.39 -2.19 3.84
CA ILE A 822 31.87 -0.83 3.51
C ILE A 822 31.39 -0.44 2.11
N GLU A 823 31.51 -1.34 1.13
CA GLU A 823 31.03 -1.09 -0.25
C GLU A 823 29.51 -0.84 -0.30
N LEU A 824 28.73 -1.51 0.55
CA LEU A 824 27.29 -1.27 0.68
C LEU A 824 27.00 0.12 1.26
N ILE A 825 27.66 0.49 2.36
CA ILE A 825 27.49 1.79 3.04
C ILE A 825 27.95 2.94 2.14
N LEU A 826 28.90 2.70 1.24
CA LEU A 826 29.50 3.70 0.37
C LEU A 826 29.15 3.52 -1.13
N SER A 827 28.08 2.80 -1.42
CA SER A 827 27.62 2.55 -2.79
C SER A 827 27.26 3.86 -3.51
N GLU A 828 27.70 3.98 -4.78
CA GLU A 828 27.36 5.14 -5.63
C GLU A 828 26.04 4.97 -6.39
N SER A 829 25.47 3.77 -6.43
CA SER A 829 24.32 3.46 -7.30
C SER A 829 23.13 2.87 -6.57
N SER A 830 23.25 2.52 -5.29
CA SER A 830 22.19 1.90 -4.48
C SER A 830 20.88 2.71 -4.55
N PHE A 831 20.94 4.02 -4.33
CA PHE A 831 19.78 4.90 -4.39
C PHE A 831 19.12 4.94 -5.77
N SER A 832 19.90 4.76 -6.84
CA SER A 832 19.41 4.76 -8.24
C SER A 832 18.96 3.37 -8.71
N ASN A 833 18.98 2.36 -7.84
CA ASN A 833 18.51 1.01 -8.18
C ASN A 833 17.06 1.07 -8.72
N PRO A 834 16.75 0.40 -9.85
CA PRO A 834 15.42 0.39 -10.45
C PRO A 834 14.29 0.01 -9.48
N GLN A 835 14.50 -0.99 -8.63
CA GLN A 835 13.51 -1.45 -7.66
C GLN A 835 13.24 -0.38 -6.58
N MET A 836 14.30 0.26 -6.07
CA MET A 836 14.17 1.35 -5.10
C MET A 836 13.48 2.58 -5.72
N MET A 837 13.83 2.92 -6.95
CA MET A 837 13.20 4.04 -7.66
C MET A 837 11.71 3.80 -7.86
N ARG A 838 11.31 2.58 -8.27
CA ARG A 838 9.89 2.21 -8.38
C ARG A 838 9.20 2.33 -7.03
N ALA A 839 9.79 1.76 -5.97
CA ALA A 839 9.22 1.86 -4.61
C ALA A 839 9.02 3.33 -4.20
N ARG A 840 9.97 4.23 -4.48
CA ARG A 840 9.82 5.65 -4.13
C ARG A 840 8.62 6.32 -4.80
N TYR A 841 8.40 6.07 -6.09
CA TYR A 841 7.25 6.65 -6.80
C TYR A 841 5.90 6.19 -6.24
N LEU A 842 5.82 4.94 -5.78
CA LEU A 842 4.58 4.38 -5.24
C LEU A 842 4.36 4.75 -3.76
N MET A 843 5.44 4.80 -2.97
CA MET A 843 5.38 5.08 -1.53
C MET A 843 5.28 6.57 -1.22
N TYR A 844 5.98 7.42 -1.99
CA TYR A 844 6.08 8.86 -1.74
C TYR A 844 5.63 9.68 -2.96
N PRO A 845 4.34 9.67 -3.33
CA PRO A 845 3.93 10.36 -4.55
C PRO A 845 4.24 11.87 -4.52
N GLY A 846 4.77 12.39 -5.63
CA GLY A 846 5.19 13.79 -5.72
C GLY A 846 6.58 14.09 -5.15
N TRP A 847 7.31 13.09 -4.63
CA TRP A 847 8.65 13.29 -4.06
C TRP A 847 9.63 13.96 -5.03
N TYR A 848 9.54 13.66 -6.32
CA TYR A 848 10.48 14.19 -7.31
C TYR A 848 10.37 15.72 -7.48
N ASP A 849 9.19 16.27 -7.17
CA ASP A 849 8.87 17.68 -7.23
C ASP A 849 8.79 18.33 -5.83
N GLY A 850 9.18 17.62 -4.77
CA GLY A 850 9.22 18.17 -3.40
C GLY A 850 7.85 18.37 -2.77
N LYS A 851 6.82 17.66 -3.25
CA LYS A 851 5.43 17.83 -2.79
C LYS A 851 5.02 16.87 -1.68
N PHE A 852 5.81 15.82 -1.42
CA PHE A 852 5.47 14.82 -0.42
C PHE A 852 5.71 15.40 0.98
N ARG A 853 4.76 15.21 1.89
CA ARG A 853 4.85 15.68 3.28
C ARG A 853 5.24 14.52 4.19
N ALA A 854 6.35 14.68 4.92
CA ALA A 854 6.75 13.71 5.94
C ALA A 854 5.79 13.71 7.15
N GLY A 855 5.12 14.82 7.45
CA GLY A 855 4.30 14.94 8.66
C GLY A 855 5.16 15.10 9.92
N ALA A 856 4.54 15.63 10.98
CA ALA A 856 5.25 15.99 12.22
C ALA A 856 5.84 14.77 12.96
N VAL A 857 6.78 15.05 13.86
CA VAL A 857 7.39 14.06 14.78
C VAL A 857 6.46 13.89 15.98
N PHE A 858 6.09 12.64 16.30
CA PHE A 858 5.27 12.30 17.47
C PHE A 858 5.90 11.13 18.25
N PRO A 859 5.94 11.19 19.60
CA PRO A 859 5.69 12.36 20.44
C PRO A 859 6.61 13.55 20.12
N PRO A 860 6.23 14.81 20.43
CA PRO A 860 7.07 15.97 20.15
C PRO A 860 8.41 15.90 20.88
N MET A 861 9.48 15.72 20.11
CA MET A 861 10.84 15.67 20.62
C MET A 861 11.47 17.06 20.58
N VAL A 862 11.96 17.53 21.73
CA VAL A 862 12.58 18.84 21.91
C VAL A 862 14.06 18.65 22.22
N GLN A 863 14.88 19.51 21.64
CA GLN A 863 16.31 19.61 21.93
C GLN A 863 16.60 20.94 22.63
N ILE A 864 17.09 20.89 23.86
CA ILE A 864 17.46 22.07 24.66
C ILE A 864 18.96 22.08 24.88
N CYS A 865 19.64 23.11 24.36
CA CYS A 865 21.06 23.34 24.58
C CYS A 865 21.24 24.33 25.73
N VAL A 866 21.90 23.90 26.80
CA VAL A 866 22.17 24.72 27.98
C VAL A 866 23.66 25.01 28.06
N TRP A 867 24.01 26.30 28.07
CA TRP A 867 25.37 26.80 28.22
C TRP A 867 25.64 27.19 29.68
N PHE A 868 26.85 26.92 30.18
CA PHE A 868 27.26 27.26 31.54
C PHE A 868 28.79 27.43 31.65
N SER A 869 29.25 28.15 32.67
CA SER A 869 30.63 28.65 32.75
C SER A 869 31.50 27.96 33.81
N ARG A 870 30.93 27.03 34.59
CA ARG A 870 31.61 26.40 35.74
C ARG A 870 31.63 24.86 35.63
N PRO A 871 32.66 24.21 36.20
CA PRO A 871 32.76 22.75 36.17
C PRO A 871 31.69 22.05 37.03
N LEU A 872 31.31 20.84 36.64
CA LEU A 872 30.35 19.98 37.34
C LEU A 872 31.06 19.01 38.30
N GLU A 873 30.33 18.45 39.27
CA GLU A 873 30.84 17.35 40.11
C GLU A 873 30.59 16.00 39.43
N LYS A 874 31.65 15.31 39.03
CA LYS A 874 31.57 14.04 38.27
C LYS A 874 30.71 12.98 38.95
N THR A 875 30.90 12.76 40.24
CA THR A 875 30.15 11.75 41.02
C THR A 875 28.65 12.04 41.06
N ARG A 876 28.27 13.31 41.27
CA ARG A 876 26.87 13.76 41.25
C ARG A 876 26.26 13.63 39.85
N PHE A 877 26.98 14.08 38.83
CA PHE A 877 26.53 14.03 37.44
C PHE A 877 26.25 12.59 37.00
N VAL A 878 27.20 11.67 37.25
CA VAL A 878 27.04 10.24 36.93
C VAL A 878 25.86 9.62 37.69
N THR A 879 25.71 9.93 38.98
CA THR A 879 24.59 9.44 39.79
C THR A 879 23.25 9.92 39.24
N LYS A 880 23.15 11.20 38.87
CA LYS A 880 21.95 11.79 38.29
C LYS A 880 21.63 11.18 36.92
N CYS A 881 22.61 10.98 36.05
CA CYS A 881 22.42 10.34 34.75
C CYS A 881 21.88 8.91 34.88
N LYS A 882 22.41 8.12 35.82
CA LYS A 882 21.94 6.74 36.08
C LYS A 882 20.53 6.68 36.66
N ALA A 883 20.12 7.72 37.39
CA ALA A 883 18.77 7.79 37.97
C ALA A 883 17.67 8.17 36.95
N ILE A 884 18.03 8.68 35.77
CA ILE A 884 17.05 9.13 34.77
C ILE A 884 16.15 7.98 34.33
N LYS A 885 16.72 6.79 34.10
CA LYS A 885 15.98 5.62 33.61
C LYS A 885 14.81 5.23 34.52
N SER A 886 15.02 5.26 35.84
CA SER A 886 13.97 4.98 36.83
C SER A 886 12.94 6.11 36.98
N SER A 887 13.18 7.28 36.38
CA SER A 887 12.28 8.44 36.43
C SER A 887 11.52 8.68 35.14
N ILE A 888 11.67 7.81 34.13
CA ILE A 888 10.89 7.85 32.90
C ILE A 888 9.42 7.63 33.26
N LYS A 889 8.57 8.56 32.84
CA LYS A 889 7.12 8.48 32.98
C LYS A 889 6.51 7.77 31.76
N PRO A 890 5.43 7.01 31.93
CA PRO A 890 4.66 6.45 30.81
C PRO A 890 4.03 7.57 29.95
N SER A 891 3.38 7.20 28.85
CA SER A 891 2.70 8.15 27.96
C SER A 891 1.84 9.18 28.73
N PRO A 892 1.95 10.51 28.52
CA PRO A 892 2.51 11.24 27.36
C PRO A 892 4.04 11.40 27.31
N PHE A 893 4.80 10.75 28.19
CA PHE A 893 6.26 10.88 28.27
C PHE A 893 6.75 12.30 28.63
N SER A 894 5.86 13.18 29.11
CA SER A 894 6.17 14.60 29.32
C SER A 894 7.24 14.80 30.40
N GLY A 895 8.33 15.46 30.03
CA GLY A 895 9.48 15.71 30.90
C GLY A 895 10.55 14.61 30.87
N ASN A 896 10.39 13.57 30.05
CA ASN A 896 11.37 12.49 29.95
C ASN A 896 12.61 12.94 29.15
N ILE A 897 13.80 12.66 29.70
CA ILE A 897 15.10 12.89 29.04
C ILE A 897 15.63 11.56 28.49
N TYR A 898 15.78 11.47 27.18
CA TYR A 898 16.26 10.25 26.52
C TYR A 898 17.75 10.30 26.18
N HIS A 899 18.26 11.48 25.81
CA HIS A 899 19.67 11.65 25.47
C HIS A 899 20.25 12.93 26.04
N ILE A 900 21.52 12.85 26.45
CA ILE A 900 22.33 14.00 26.86
C ILE A 900 23.65 13.94 26.09
N LEU A 901 23.99 15.02 25.38
CA LEU A 901 25.20 15.14 24.57
C LEU A 901 25.88 16.46 24.88
N GLY A 902 27.20 16.54 24.86
CA GLY A 902 27.87 17.84 24.95
C GLY A 902 29.26 17.77 25.54
N LYS A 903 29.77 18.93 25.96
CA LYS A 903 31.13 19.12 26.42
C LYS A 903 31.14 19.79 27.78
N VAL A 904 31.73 19.12 28.75
CA VAL A 904 31.78 19.58 30.15
C VAL A 904 33.17 19.49 30.71
N LYS A 905 33.45 20.31 31.73
CA LYS A 905 34.61 20.14 32.61
C LYS A 905 34.12 19.62 33.96
N PHE A 906 34.84 18.65 34.53
CA PHE A 906 34.56 18.17 35.89
C PHE A 906 35.56 18.74 36.89
N SER A 907 35.14 18.94 38.13
CA SER A 907 35.99 19.50 39.19
C SER A 907 37.24 18.65 39.51
N ASP A 908 37.25 17.38 39.12
CA ASP A 908 38.34 16.42 39.31
C ASP A 908 39.25 16.24 38.07
N SER A 909 39.02 16.99 36.99
CA SER A 909 39.76 16.87 35.73
C SER A 909 39.98 18.22 35.05
N ASP A 910 41.22 18.49 34.65
CA ASP A 910 41.53 19.69 33.85
C ASP A 910 41.18 19.56 32.36
N LYS A 911 40.93 18.34 31.88
CA LYS A 911 40.55 18.08 30.50
C LYS A 911 39.06 18.31 30.27
N LEU A 912 38.73 18.85 29.10
CA LEU A 912 37.36 18.88 28.59
C LEU A 912 36.91 17.44 28.29
N ILE A 913 35.74 17.06 28.78
CA ILE A 913 35.15 15.74 28.61
C ILE A 913 33.93 15.86 27.69
N GLU A 914 33.89 15.03 26.67
CA GLU A 914 32.72 14.78 25.86
C GLU A 914 31.81 13.80 26.58
N VAL A 915 30.53 14.18 26.70
CA VAL A 915 29.49 13.43 27.39
C VAL A 915 28.52 12.88 26.37
N CYS A 916 28.25 11.59 26.43
CA CYS A 916 27.13 10.96 25.72
C CYS A 916 26.38 10.02 26.66
N GLN A 917 25.16 10.40 27.04
CA GLN A 917 24.24 9.59 27.83
C GLN A 917 23.08 9.13 26.93
N ASN A 918 22.79 7.84 26.98
CA ASN A 918 21.58 7.26 26.43
C ASN A 918 20.79 6.59 27.56
N THR A 919 19.61 7.14 27.86
CA THR A 919 18.79 6.69 28.99
C THR A 919 18.21 5.30 28.77
N SER A 920 17.76 4.97 27.55
CA SER A 920 17.10 3.68 27.25
C SER A 920 18.06 2.50 27.45
N SER A 921 19.28 2.61 26.91
CA SER A 921 20.35 1.62 27.10
C SER A 921 21.06 1.74 28.45
N ASN A 922 20.77 2.79 29.25
CA ASN A 922 21.48 3.16 30.48
C ASN A 922 23.01 3.27 30.28
N SER A 923 23.42 3.73 29.09
CA SER A 923 24.82 3.83 28.69
C SER A 923 25.31 5.26 28.87
N LEU A 924 26.39 5.43 29.66
CA LEU A 924 27.09 6.70 29.84
C LEU A 924 28.52 6.59 29.31
N SER A 925 28.87 7.41 28.31
CA SER A 925 30.22 7.58 27.81
C SER A 925 30.78 8.93 28.23
N LEU A 926 32.00 8.92 28.80
CA LEU A 926 32.75 10.10 29.23
C LEU A 926 34.15 10.01 28.64
N VAL A 927 34.38 10.69 27.51
CA VAL A 927 35.65 10.59 26.76
C VAL A 927 36.37 11.94 26.80
N PRO A 928 37.67 12.00 27.16
CA PRO A 928 38.43 13.23 27.04
C PRO A 928 38.50 13.67 25.58
N VAL A 929 38.19 14.95 25.30
CA VAL A 929 38.26 15.50 23.94
C VAL A 929 39.70 15.42 23.43
N GLN A 930 39.91 14.82 22.25
CA GLN A 930 41.20 14.80 21.57
C GLN A 930 41.39 16.09 20.78
N GLU A 931 42.50 16.81 20.99
CA GLU A 931 42.91 17.93 20.13
C GLU A 931 43.37 17.37 18.78
N GLY A 932 42.61 17.67 17.72
CA GLY A 932 43.01 17.34 16.35
C GLY A 932 44.17 18.23 15.87
N PRO A 933 44.86 17.86 14.77
CA PRO A 933 45.89 18.71 14.18
C PRO A 933 45.27 20.02 13.73
N THR A 934 45.72 21.12 14.32
CA THR A 934 45.35 22.48 13.91
C THR A 934 45.75 22.70 12.44
N PRO A 935 44.90 23.34 11.61
CA PRO A 935 45.33 23.84 10.32
C PRO A 935 46.51 24.80 10.53
N PRO A 936 47.49 24.87 9.62
CA PRO A 936 48.60 25.81 9.76
C PRO A 936 48.05 27.24 9.80
N ASP A 937 48.40 27.96 10.87
CA ASP A 937 47.95 29.32 11.15
C ASP A 937 48.13 30.23 9.94
N SER A 938 47.02 30.71 9.39
CA SER A 938 47.04 31.87 8.51
C SER A 938 47.31 33.12 9.36
N ARG A 939 48.42 33.77 9.05
CA ARG A 939 49.02 34.94 9.69
C ARG A 939 48.02 36.04 10.06
N ASN A 940 48.29 36.61 11.24
CA ASN A 940 47.87 37.94 11.73
C ASN A 940 46.36 38.19 11.83
N ASP A 941 45.83 37.96 13.03
CA ASP A 941 45.18 39.04 13.76
C ASP A 941 45.31 38.81 15.27
N ASN A 942 45.96 39.75 15.96
CA ASN A 942 45.91 39.88 17.40
C ASN A 942 44.46 40.23 17.79
N ARG A 943 43.64 39.21 18.05
CA ARG A 943 42.48 39.32 18.93
C ARG A 943 42.79 38.50 20.15
N ASP A 944 42.78 39.17 21.31
CA ASP A 944 42.84 38.56 22.63
C ASP A 944 41.79 37.44 22.74
N HIS A 945 42.21 36.19 22.54
CA HIS A 945 41.40 35.02 22.86
C HIS A 945 41.49 34.72 24.37
N SER A 946 41.02 35.65 25.19
CA SER A 946 40.48 35.35 26.52
C SER A 946 38.99 34.99 26.38
N GLY A 947 38.66 34.11 25.43
CA GLY A 947 37.29 33.63 25.24
C GLY A 947 36.85 32.85 26.47
N GLN A 948 35.75 33.28 27.09
CA GLN A 948 35.09 32.56 28.18
C GLN A 948 35.01 31.06 27.84
N GLN A 949 35.59 30.20 28.68
CA GLN A 949 35.43 28.75 28.54
C GLN A 949 33.99 28.39 28.86
N GLU A 950 33.12 28.42 27.86
CA GLU A 950 31.72 28.04 27.97
C GLU A 950 31.57 26.53 27.72
N TYR A 951 30.99 25.84 28.69
CA TYR A 951 30.60 24.43 28.62
C TYR A 951 29.15 24.34 28.16
N PHE A 952 28.78 23.23 27.52
CA PHE A 952 27.38 23.04 27.11
C PHE A 952 26.94 21.60 27.20
N LEU A 953 25.65 21.43 27.47
CA LEU A 953 24.96 20.15 27.38
C LEU A 953 23.66 20.33 26.59
N VAL A 954 23.43 19.40 25.69
CA VAL A 954 22.25 19.26 24.85
C VAL A 954 21.40 18.12 25.41
N PHE A 955 20.17 18.43 25.78
CA PHE A 955 19.19 17.48 26.29
C PHE A 955 18.14 17.23 25.22
N ILE A 956 17.87 15.97 24.93
CA ILE A 956 16.86 15.55 23.94
C ILE A 956 15.81 14.72 24.66
N GLY A 957 14.54 15.12 24.54
CA GLY A 957 13.44 14.48 25.25
C GLY A 957 12.06 15.02 24.89
N CYS A 958 11.03 14.49 25.55
CA CYS A 958 9.64 14.85 25.27
C CYS A 958 9.19 16.02 26.17
N SER A 959 8.61 17.06 25.55
CA SER A 959 8.03 18.21 26.26
C SER A 959 8.94 18.82 27.35
N LEU A 960 10.25 18.86 27.10
CA LEU A 960 11.23 19.38 28.04
C LEU A 960 11.08 20.91 28.22
N LYS A 961 11.28 21.40 29.44
CA LYS A 961 11.35 22.83 29.75
C LYS A 961 12.75 23.21 30.19
N GLU A 962 13.24 24.34 29.68
CA GLU A 962 14.61 24.79 29.93
C GLU A 962 14.89 25.01 31.43
N GLU A 963 13.95 25.60 32.17
CA GLU A 963 14.11 25.86 33.61
C GLU A 963 14.22 24.57 34.44
N GLU A 964 13.43 23.54 34.10
CA GLU A 964 13.48 22.23 34.77
C GLU A 964 14.85 21.55 34.53
N ILE A 965 15.44 21.72 33.33
CA ILE A 965 16.79 21.23 33.00
C ILE A 965 17.86 22.02 33.73
N LYS A 966 17.74 23.35 33.83
CA LYS A 966 18.68 24.18 34.60
C LYS A 966 18.69 23.76 36.07
N ASP A 967 17.53 23.51 36.66
CA ASP A 967 17.42 23.00 38.03
C ASP A 967 18.00 21.60 38.20
N TRP A 968 17.83 20.73 37.19
CA TRP A 968 18.48 19.43 37.17
C TRP A 968 20.01 19.57 37.13
N LEU A 969 20.54 20.45 36.29
CA LEU A 969 21.98 20.72 36.18
C LEU A 969 22.57 21.32 37.45
N ARG A 970 21.87 22.26 38.09
CA ARG A 970 22.29 22.83 39.39
C ARG A 970 22.56 21.75 40.41
N GLN A 971 21.77 20.66 40.43
CA GLN A 971 21.96 19.55 41.37
C GLN A 971 23.22 18.72 41.11
N THR A 972 23.77 18.80 39.89
CA THR A 972 25.04 18.15 39.50
C THR A 972 26.28 19.02 39.77
N ALA A 973 26.07 20.30 40.06
CA ALA A 973 27.12 21.23 40.46
C ALA A 973 27.33 21.23 41.98
N LYS A 974 28.39 21.93 42.42
CA LYS A 974 28.65 22.16 43.85
C LYS A 974 27.47 22.89 44.48
N GLN A 975 26.84 22.28 45.49
CA GLN A 975 25.66 22.87 46.12
C GLN A 975 26.05 24.00 47.08
N LYS A 976 25.17 25.00 47.18
CA LYS A 976 25.25 26.01 48.23
C LYS A 976 25.08 25.32 49.60
N PRO A 977 26.05 25.45 50.53
CA PRO A 977 25.88 24.93 51.88
C PRO A 977 24.67 25.58 52.57
N GLN A 978 23.86 24.79 53.28
CA GLN A 978 22.70 25.31 54.00
C GLN A 978 23.08 25.83 55.40
N ARG A 979 22.36 26.87 55.84
CA ARG A 979 22.45 27.42 57.19
C ARG A 979 22.03 26.36 58.21
N LYS A 980 22.82 26.17 59.27
CA LYS A 980 22.46 25.30 60.39
C LYS A 980 21.46 26.04 61.29
N ALA A 981 20.33 25.40 61.62
CA ALA A 981 19.36 25.94 62.55
C ALA A 981 19.93 25.95 63.98
N LEU A 982 19.60 26.99 64.75
CA LEU A 982 19.99 27.06 66.17
C LEU A 982 19.31 25.93 66.94
N LYS A 983 20.07 25.23 67.78
CA LYS A 983 19.56 24.24 68.70
C LYS A 983 18.73 24.94 69.78
N THR A 984 17.60 24.35 70.09
CA THR A 984 16.79 24.72 71.25
C THR A 984 16.79 23.55 72.24
N ARG A 985 16.43 23.81 73.49
CA ARG A 985 16.39 22.79 74.55
C ARG A 985 15.59 21.55 74.16
N GLY A 986 14.47 21.72 73.45
CA GLY A 986 13.62 20.61 72.99
C GLY A 986 14.22 19.77 71.86
N MET A 987 15.32 20.21 71.24
CA MET A 987 16.01 19.51 70.16
C MET A 987 17.17 18.62 70.65
N LEU A 988 17.46 18.63 71.96
CA LEU A 988 18.49 17.76 72.55
C LEU A 988 18.01 16.32 72.61
N THR A 989 18.78 15.43 71.98
CA THR A 989 18.50 13.99 72.03
C THR A 989 18.78 13.41 73.42
N LEU A 990 18.13 12.30 73.78
CA LEU A 990 18.38 11.61 75.06
C LEU A 990 19.87 11.23 75.24
N GLN A 991 20.57 10.96 74.14
CA GLN A 991 22.00 10.65 74.16
C GLN A 991 22.86 11.89 74.45
N GLU A 992 22.51 13.05 73.88
CA GLU A 992 23.17 14.31 74.18
C GLU A 992 22.96 14.71 75.65
N ILE A 993 21.73 14.56 76.17
CA ILE A 993 21.41 14.84 77.58
C ILE A 993 22.26 13.96 78.50
N LYS A 994 22.38 12.66 78.21
CA LYS A 994 23.26 11.74 78.96
C LYS A 994 24.74 12.16 78.89
N ASN A 995 25.23 12.55 77.71
CA ASN A 995 26.61 12.98 77.55
C ASN A 995 26.91 14.29 78.29
N ILE A 996 25.97 15.25 78.27
CA ILE A 996 26.05 16.49 79.05
C ILE A 996 26.14 16.16 80.54
N HIS A 997 25.27 15.25 81.01
CA HIS A 997 25.28 14.81 82.40
C HIS A 997 26.62 14.12 82.76
N MET A 998 27.06 13.11 82.00
CA MET A 998 28.32 12.40 82.27
C MET A 998 29.53 13.34 82.29
N LYS A 999 29.54 14.41 81.48
CA LYS A 999 30.66 15.35 81.45
C LYS A 999 30.70 16.27 82.68
N ARG A 1000 29.56 16.54 83.31
CA ARG A 1000 29.40 17.55 84.38
C ARG A 1000 28.78 17.04 85.69
N HIS A 1001 28.54 15.73 85.82
CA HIS A 1001 27.91 15.14 87.01
C HIS A 1001 28.78 15.20 88.28
N LEU A 1002 30.08 15.51 88.14
CA LEU A 1002 31.02 15.72 89.24
C LEU A 1002 31.25 17.21 89.56
N ASP A 1003 30.55 18.12 88.88
CA ASP A 1003 30.66 19.56 89.15
C ASP A 1003 30.14 19.88 90.57
N PRO A 1004 30.59 20.98 91.21
CA PRO A 1004 30.21 21.30 92.59
C PRO A 1004 28.70 21.43 92.75
N LEU A 1005 28.16 20.73 93.76
CA LEU A 1005 26.73 20.73 94.04
C LEU A 1005 26.28 22.04 94.70
N PRO A 1006 25.06 22.53 94.41
CA PRO A 1006 24.47 23.64 95.14
C PRO A 1006 24.36 23.36 96.64
N ALA A 1007 24.38 24.41 97.46
CA ALA A 1007 24.23 24.29 98.90
C ALA A 1007 22.93 23.52 99.26
N GLY A 1008 23.07 22.48 100.09
CA GLY A 1008 21.95 21.60 100.49
C GLY A 1008 21.75 20.35 99.63
N TYR A 1009 22.64 20.05 98.68
CA TYR A 1009 22.66 18.80 97.91
C TYR A 1009 23.95 17.99 98.15
N PHE A 1010 23.84 16.67 98.17
CA PHE A 1010 24.99 15.76 98.19
C PHE A 1010 24.77 14.57 97.25
N TYR A 1011 25.85 14.00 96.71
CA TYR A 1011 25.81 12.82 95.87
C TYR A 1011 26.16 11.59 96.70
N ASN A 1012 25.29 10.59 96.72
CA ASN A 1012 25.45 9.40 97.57
C ASN A 1012 26.16 8.22 96.87
N GLY A 1013 26.71 8.44 95.67
CA GLY A 1013 27.34 7.41 94.84
C GLY A 1013 26.43 6.76 93.80
N THR A 1014 25.12 7.02 93.84
CA THR A 1014 24.17 6.57 92.81
C THR A 1014 23.20 7.67 92.35
N GLN A 1015 22.71 8.52 93.26
CA GLN A 1015 21.73 9.58 92.98
C GLN A 1015 22.08 10.89 93.73
N PHE A 1016 21.52 12.00 93.27
CA PHE A 1016 21.64 13.31 93.92
C PHE A 1016 20.52 13.48 94.93
N VAL A 1017 20.86 13.83 96.18
CA VAL A 1017 19.89 13.94 97.28
C VAL A 1017 19.92 15.34 97.90
N ASN A 1018 18.75 15.94 98.10
CA ASN A 1018 18.62 17.25 98.75
C ASN A 1018 18.52 17.11 100.28
N PHE A 1019 18.58 18.25 101.00
CA PHE A 1019 18.48 18.30 102.48
C PHE A 1019 17.14 17.78 103.03
N PHE A 1020 16.08 17.74 102.21
CA PHE A 1020 14.76 17.22 102.56
C PHE A 1020 14.60 15.71 102.26
N GLY A 1021 15.60 15.08 101.65
CA GLY A 1021 15.62 13.64 101.33
C GLY A 1021 15.11 13.26 99.94
N ASP A 1022 14.75 14.23 99.08
CA ASP A 1022 14.31 13.96 97.71
C ASP A 1022 15.49 13.53 96.84
N LYS A 1023 15.26 12.53 95.98
CA LYS A 1023 16.29 11.92 95.12
C LYS A 1023 16.07 12.31 93.66
N MET A 1024 17.15 12.63 92.95
CA MET A 1024 17.15 12.92 91.52
C MET A 1024 18.21 12.10 90.78
N ASP A 1025 17.85 11.66 89.57
CA ASP A 1025 18.72 10.87 88.70
C ASP A 1025 19.76 11.71 87.94
N TYR A 1026 19.48 13.01 87.76
CA TYR A 1026 20.38 13.96 87.12
C TYR A 1026 20.89 15.02 88.11
N HIS A 1027 22.01 15.64 87.76
CA HIS A 1027 22.62 16.69 88.56
C HIS A 1027 21.62 17.84 88.82
N PRO A 1028 21.55 18.45 90.01
CA PRO A 1028 20.57 19.50 90.32
C PRO A 1028 20.64 20.72 89.38
N LEU A 1029 21.81 20.98 88.79
CA LEU A 1029 22.04 22.03 87.77
C LEU A 1029 21.94 21.52 86.32
N MET A 1030 21.33 20.36 86.08
CA MET A 1030 21.24 19.77 84.75
C MET A 1030 20.58 20.71 83.73
N ASP A 1031 19.58 21.49 84.17
CA ASP A 1031 18.93 22.50 83.34
C ASP A 1031 19.90 23.60 82.89
N GLN A 1032 20.80 24.02 83.78
CA GLN A 1032 21.84 24.99 83.46
C GLN A 1032 22.88 24.39 82.52
N PHE A 1033 23.28 23.14 82.74
CA PHE A 1033 24.23 22.46 81.85
C PHE A 1033 23.69 22.24 80.43
N MET A 1034 22.38 21.96 80.31
CA MET A 1034 21.71 21.88 79.01
C MET A 1034 21.68 23.25 78.32
N ASN A 1035 21.42 24.33 79.07
CA ASN A 1035 21.44 25.68 78.52
C ASN A 1035 22.85 26.10 78.07
N ASP A 1036 23.88 25.87 78.88
CA ASP A 1036 25.28 26.15 78.55
C ASP A 1036 25.71 25.39 77.28
N TYR A 1037 25.32 24.11 77.16
CA TYR A 1037 25.60 23.31 75.97
C TYR A 1037 24.88 23.84 74.73
N VAL A 1038 23.61 24.24 74.88
CA VAL A 1038 22.84 24.85 73.79
C VAL A 1038 23.47 26.17 73.36
N GLU A 1039 23.90 27.02 74.29
CA GLU A 1039 24.61 28.28 74.00
C GLU A 1039 25.93 28.03 73.27
N GLU A 1040 26.76 27.10 73.74
CA GLU A 1040 28.03 26.77 73.09
C GLU A 1040 27.82 26.18 71.69
N ALA A 1041 26.88 25.25 71.55
CA ALA A 1041 26.53 24.67 70.26
C ALA A 1041 25.97 25.72 69.29
N ASN A 1042 25.16 26.65 69.80
CA ASN A 1042 24.64 27.77 69.00
C ASN A 1042 25.73 28.75 68.60
N ARG A 1043 26.73 29.00 69.46
CA ARG A 1043 27.89 29.84 69.12
C ARG A 1043 28.70 29.24 67.97
N GLU A 1044 28.91 27.91 67.97
CA GLU A 1044 29.57 27.20 66.87
C GLU A 1044 28.71 27.19 65.60
N ILE A 1045 27.39 27.04 65.72
CA ILE A 1045 26.43 27.15 64.61
C ILE A 1045 26.45 28.56 64.00
N GLU A 1046 26.47 29.59 64.83
CA GLU A 1046 26.55 31.00 64.41
C GLU A 1046 27.87 31.31 63.74
N LYS A 1047 28.99 30.79 64.26
CA LYS A 1047 30.31 30.91 63.63
C LYS A 1047 30.31 30.27 62.24
N TYR A 1048 29.82 29.02 62.13
CA TYR A 1048 29.68 28.33 60.84
C TYR A 1048 28.77 29.11 59.87
N ASN A 1049 27.62 29.61 60.35
CA ASN A 1049 26.69 30.36 59.51
C ASN A 1049 27.29 31.70 59.04
N ARG A 1050 28.13 32.35 59.85
CA ARG A 1050 28.84 33.58 59.51
C ARG A 1050 29.95 33.31 58.48
N GLU A 1051 30.74 32.26 58.67
CA GLU A 1051 31.74 31.79 57.70
C GLU A 1051 31.09 31.42 56.34
N LEU A 1052 29.86 30.92 56.36
CA LEU A 1052 29.07 30.69 55.14
C LEU A 1052 28.57 31.98 54.47
N GLU A 1053 28.25 33.02 55.23
CA GLU A 1053 27.83 34.33 54.69
C GLU A 1053 29.00 35.07 54.04
N GLU A 1054 30.24 34.84 54.50
CA GLU A 1054 31.46 35.38 53.91
C GLU A 1054 31.90 34.63 52.64
N GLN A 1055 31.40 33.41 52.40
CA GLN A 1055 31.66 32.67 51.15
C GLN A 1055 30.75 33.17 50.01
N GLU A 1056 31.35 33.82 49.01
CA GLU A 1056 30.66 34.13 47.75
C GLU A 1056 30.30 32.84 47.00
N TYR A 1057 29.00 32.52 46.98
CA TYR A 1057 28.43 31.47 46.15
C TYR A 1057 27.83 32.10 44.90
N HIS A 1058 28.27 31.61 43.74
CA HIS A 1058 27.76 32.06 42.46
C HIS A 1058 27.10 30.88 41.73
N ASP A 1059 26.00 31.16 41.03
CA ASP A 1059 25.24 30.15 40.30
C ASP A 1059 26.02 29.59 39.09
N LEU A 1060 25.62 28.40 38.64
CA LEU A 1060 26.16 27.72 37.47
C LEU A 1060 26.04 28.57 36.18
N PHE A 1061 24.99 29.41 36.12
CA PHE A 1061 24.61 30.22 34.97
C PHE A 1061 24.93 31.73 35.13
N GLU A 1062 25.51 32.15 36.26
CA GLU A 1062 25.95 33.53 36.44
C GLU A 1062 27.23 33.80 35.63
N GLN A 1063 27.24 34.88 34.84
CA GLN A 1063 28.45 35.35 34.18
C GLN A 1063 29.42 35.90 35.22
N LYS A 1064 30.72 35.57 35.07
CA LYS A 1064 31.78 36.23 35.84
C LYS A 1064 31.76 37.72 35.47
N THR A 1065 31.29 38.57 36.38
CA THR A 1065 31.54 40.02 36.36
C THR A 1065 33.00 40.32 36.67
#